data_AF-A0A7M7P8A8-F1
#
_entry.id   AF-A0A7M7P8A8-F1
#
_cell.length_a   1.000
_cell.length_b   1.000
_cell.length_c   1.000
_cell.angle_alpha   90.00
_cell.angle_beta   90.00
_cell.angle_gamma   90.00
#
_symmetry.space_group_name_H-M   'P 1'
#
loop_
_entity.id
_entity.type
_entity.pdbx_description
1 polymer ?
#
loop_
_entity_poly.entity_id
_entity_poly.type
_entity_poly.pdbx_seq_one_letter_code
_entity_poly.pdbx_strand_id
1 'polypeptide(L)'
;MMSKEEAAYKHQIQEKSKAGELFIHKEVEKPKPAKRSRWDMARGGGEGAETPSTTPGIAPRKKASTWDQAESMTPSISRWDETPGRHKGGETPGAATPGAATPGATPSASTRIWEATPGHVTPGHVTPGHATPGHVTPGHATPGRATPSARRNRWDETPRTERETPGHGSGWAETPRTDRGGEGAPSETPTPASKRRSRWDETPAGSGTPSATPMMQNGITPVGSKAAIMNTPTPSALRIMTPEQLQAWRWEKEIDERNRPLSDDELDTLFPEGYKVLTPPAGYVPIRTPARKLTATPTPMGGLSGFSMQQDGGLVDAGLAQPPGNLPVLKPDDTQYFGKLLNDVDESTLSPEEAKERRIMKLLLKIKNGTPPMRKAALRQITDKARDFGAGPLFNQILPLLMSPTLEDQERHLLVKVIDRILYKLDDLVRPYVHKILVVIEPLLIDEDYYARVEGREIISNLAKAAGLATMISTMRPDIDNLDEYVRNTTARAFAVVASALGIPSLLPFLKAVCRSKKSWQARHTGIKIVQQIAILMGCAILPHLRNLVEIIEHGLVDEQQKVRTITALALAALAEAATPYGIESFDSVLKPLWKGIRQHRGKGLAAFLKAIGYLIPLMDPEYANYYTKEVMLILIREFQSPDEEMKKIVLKVVKQCCATDGVEEDYIRDEVLPSFFKHFWQHRMALDRRNYRQLVDTTVEIANKVGASEIIVRVVDDLKDEAEQYRKMVMETIEKVMDNLGASDIDSRLEEQLIDGILYAFQEQTTEDSVMLNGFGTIVNALGKRVKAYLPQICGTILWRLNNKAAKVRQQAADLISRIAIVMRTCQEEKLMGHLGVVLYEYLGEEYPEVLGSILGALKGIVNVIGMHKMTPPIKDLLPRLTPILKNRHEKVQENCIDLVGRIADRGAEYVSAREWMRICFELLDLLKAHKKSIRRATVNTFGYIAKAIGPHDVLATLLNNLKVQERQNRVCTTVAIAIVAETCSPFTVLPALMNEYRVPELNVQNGVLKSLSFLFEYIGEMGKDYIYAVTPLLEDALMDRDLVHRQTACAAIKHMSLGVFGFGCEDALIHLLNFVWPNIFETSPHVIQAVMEAIEGLRVGVGSIKMLQYALQGLFHPARKVRDTYWRIYNTLYIGAQDSLVAGFPRVPNDEKNQYLRYELDYVL
;
A
#
# COMPACT_ATOMS: atom_id res chain seq x y z
N MET A 1 -46.60 21.42 -35.96
CA MET A 1 -48.06 21.26 -35.79
C MET A 1 -48.29 19.82 -35.37
N MET A 2 -48.92 19.56 -34.22
CA MET A 2 -49.27 18.18 -33.81
C MET A 2 -50.64 17.79 -34.39
N SER A 3 -50.87 16.50 -34.64
CA SER A 3 -52.12 16.00 -35.24
C SER A 3 -53.33 16.34 -34.36
N LYS A 4 -54.46 16.67 -34.98
CA LYS A 4 -55.75 16.85 -34.28
C LYS A 4 -56.18 15.59 -33.53
N GLU A 5 -55.69 14.42 -33.95
CA GLU A 5 -56.05 13.13 -33.37
C GLU A 5 -55.43 12.91 -31.99
N GLU A 6 -54.18 13.33 -31.76
CA GLU A 6 -53.55 13.25 -30.43
C GLU A 6 -54.23 14.17 -29.42
N ALA A 7 -54.69 15.35 -29.87
CA ALA A 7 -55.44 16.28 -29.04
C ALA A 7 -56.81 15.70 -28.66
N ALA A 8 -57.51 15.07 -29.61
CA ALA A 8 -58.77 14.37 -29.36
C ALA A 8 -58.58 13.19 -28.38
N TYR A 9 -57.53 12.39 -28.54
CA TYR A 9 -57.25 11.24 -27.67
C TYR A 9 -56.92 11.67 -26.23
N LYS A 10 -56.13 12.74 -26.05
CA LYS A 10 -55.86 13.33 -24.73
C LYS A 10 -57.12 13.91 -24.08
N HIS A 11 -58.00 14.55 -24.84
CA HIS A 11 -59.29 15.03 -24.33
C HIS A 11 -60.18 13.86 -23.84
N GLN A 12 -60.26 12.79 -24.63
CA GLN A 12 -61.09 11.62 -24.31
C GLN A 12 -60.57 10.85 -23.08
N ILE A 13 -59.25 10.80 -22.87
CA ILE A 13 -58.65 10.26 -21.63
C ILE A 13 -58.94 11.17 -20.44
N GLN A 14 -58.89 12.50 -20.60
CA GLN A 14 -59.22 13.44 -19.53
C GLN A 14 -60.70 13.39 -19.13
N GLU A 15 -61.63 13.19 -20.07
CA GLU A 15 -63.05 13.02 -19.75
C GLU A 15 -63.33 11.70 -19.03
N LYS A 16 -62.74 10.57 -19.47
CA LYS A 16 -62.85 9.29 -18.77
C LYS A 16 -62.22 9.31 -17.36
N SER A 17 -61.19 10.12 -17.17
CA SER A 17 -60.61 10.41 -15.85
C SER A 17 -61.57 11.23 -14.97
N LYS A 18 -62.18 12.30 -15.50
CA LYS A 18 -63.18 13.11 -14.80
C LYS A 18 -64.46 12.35 -14.47
N ALA A 19 -64.85 11.38 -15.30
CA ALA A 19 -65.99 10.49 -15.06
C ALA A 19 -65.70 9.38 -14.02
N GLY A 20 -64.43 9.17 -13.63
CA GLY A 20 -64.04 8.16 -12.65
C GLY A 20 -64.04 6.71 -13.15
N GLU A 21 -64.17 6.48 -14.46
CA GLU A 21 -64.31 5.14 -15.06
C GLU A 21 -62.96 4.42 -15.29
N LEU A 22 -61.83 5.05 -14.97
CA LEU A 22 -60.49 4.49 -15.10
C LEU A 22 -60.08 3.70 -13.84
N PHE A 23 -60.23 2.38 -13.88
CA PHE A 23 -59.76 1.48 -12.82
C PHE A 23 -58.26 1.17 -12.94
N ILE A 24 -57.52 1.45 -11.86
CA ILE A 24 -56.11 1.04 -11.72
C ILE A 24 -56.06 -0.45 -11.35
N HIS A 25 -55.45 -1.27 -12.20
CA HIS A 25 -55.10 -2.65 -11.85
C HIS A 25 -54.04 -2.64 -10.73
N LYS A 26 -54.37 -3.21 -9.57
CA LYS A 26 -53.36 -3.53 -8.54
C LYS A 26 -52.50 -4.70 -9.05
N GLU A 27 -51.22 -4.46 -9.27
CA GLU A 27 -50.26 -5.55 -9.46
C GLU A 27 -50.09 -6.36 -8.17
N VAL A 28 -50.07 -7.67 -8.32
CA VAL A 28 -49.74 -8.62 -7.26
C VAL A 28 -48.22 -8.78 -7.20
N GLU A 29 -47.64 -8.77 -5.99
CA GLU A 29 -46.21 -8.96 -5.78
C GLU A 29 -45.70 -10.25 -6.46
N LYS A 30 -44.78 -10.11 -7.42
CA LYS A 30 -44.03 -11.25 -7.99
C LYS A 30 -42.86 -11.59 -7.07
N PRO A 31 -42.64 -12.88 -6.72
CA PRO A 31 -41.58 -13.28 -5.79
C PRO A 31 -40.18 -13.11 -6.39
N LYS A 32 -39.21 -12.75 -5.54
CA LYS A 32 -37.79 -12.63 -5.92
C LYS A 32 -37.22 -13.98 -6.39
N PRO A 33 -36.44 -14.03 -7.48
CA PRO A 33 -35.89 -15.28 -8.01
C PRO A 33 -34.84 -15.89 -7.07
N ALA A 34 -35.02 -17.16 -6.72
CA ALA A 34 -34.05 -17.91 -5.92
C ALA A 34 -32.79 -18.24 -6.74
N LYS A 35 -31.61 -18.10 -6.12
CA LYS A 35 -30.33 -18.52 -6.71
C LYS A 35 -30.32 -20.02 -6.96
N ARG A 36 -30.30 -20.44 -8.23
CA ARG A 36 -30.00 -21.84 -8.61
C ARG A 36 -28.53 -22.15 -8.32
N SER A 37 -28.30 -23.06 -7.37
CA SER A 37 -27.01 -23.76 -7.27
C SER A 37 -26.98 -24.94 -8.23
N ARG A 38 -25.91 -24.99 -9.02
CA ARG A 38 -25.23 -26.13 -9.64
C ARG A 38 -25.98 -27.48 -9.71
N TRP A 39 -26.18 -27.93 -10.95
CA TRP A 39 -26.42 -29.34 -11.28
C TRP A 39 -25.14 -30.15 -11.08
N ASP A 40 -25.24 -31.32 -10.44
CA ASP A 40 -24.36 -32.50 -10.58
C ASP A 40 -24.95 -33.63 -9.72
N MET A 41 -25.74 -34.55 -10.30
CA MET A 41 -25.96 -35.97 -9.88
C MET A 41 -27.00 -36.63 -10.79
N ALA A 42 -26.77 -37.90 -11.15
CA ALA A 42 -27.47 -38.59 -12.23
C ALA A 42 -28.86 -39.13 -11.85
N ARG A 43 -29.74 -39.27 -12.86
CA ARG A 43 -30.86 -40.21 -12.84
C ARG A 43 -30.65 -41.25 -13.94
N GLY A 44 -30.64 -42.52 -13.56
CA GLY A 44 -30.80 -43.64 -14.48
C GLY A 44 -32.11 -44.36 -14.20
N GLY A 45 -32.81 -44.76 -15.27
CA GLY A 45 -33.76 -45.88 -15.31
C GLY A 45 -35.14 -45.73 -14.67
N GLY A 46 -36.14 -46.35 -15.32
CA GLY A 46 -37.35 -46.83 -14.65
C GLY A 46 -38.67 -46.25 -15.17
N GLU A 47 -39.24 -46.87 -16.21
CA GLU A 47 -40.65 -46.70 -16.59
C GLU A 47 -41.56 -47.55 -15.69
N GLY A 48 -42.83 -47.17 -15.56
CA GLY A 48 -43.86 -47.94 -14.85
C GLY A 48 -45.17 -47.15 -14.75
N ALA A 49 -46.27 -47.70 -15.26
CA ALA A 49 -47.54 -47.01 -15.44
C ALA A 49 -48.59 -47.37 -14.38
N GLU A 50 -49.47 -46.42 -14.03
CA GLU A 50 -50.73 -46.69 -13.32
C GLU A 50 -51.89 -45.82 -13.86
N THR A 51 -53.09 -46.40 -13.88
CA THR A 51 -54.38 -45.78 -14.24
C THR A 51 -55.14 -45.29 -12.99
N PRO A 52 -56.18 -44.44 -13.13
CA PRO A 52 -56.59 -43.55 -12.04
C PRO A 52 -57.84 -43.97 -11.26
N SER A 53 -57.92 -43.60 -9.97
CA SER A 53 -59.21 -43.44 -9.26
C SER A 53 -59.16 -42.46 -8.07
N THR A 54 -60.07 -41.48 -8.11
CA THR A 54 -60.78 -40.82 -6.97
C THR A 54 -60.02 -40.23 -5.76
N THR A 55 -59.98 -38.89 -5.74
CA THR A 55 -59.79 -37.94 -4.61
C THR A 55 -60.79 -38.06 -3.44
N PRO A 56 -60.66 -37.28 -2.32
CA PRO A 56 -59.51 -36.50 -1.80
C PRO A 56 -59.25 -36.65 -0.27
N GLY A 57 -58.02 -36.43 0.21
CA GLY A 57 -57.81 -36.22 1.65
C GLY A 57 -56.37 -36.04 2.16
N ILE A 58 -56.10 -34.89 2.78
CA ILE A 58 -55.04 -34.64 3.79
C ILE A 58 -53.58 -34.79 3.34
N ALA A 59 -52.88 -33.66 3.20
CA ALA A 59 -51.44 -33.61 2.95
C ALA A 59 -50.60 -33.88 4.24
N PRO A 60 -49.61 -34.79 4.23
CA PRO A 60 -48.72 -35.00 5.36
C PRO A 60 -47.63 -33.92 5.44
N ARG A 61 -47.58 -33.21 6.57
CA ARG A 61 -46.50 -32.25 6.89
C ARG A 61 -45.15 -32.97 7.04
N LYS A 62 -44.10 -32.45 6.39
CA LYS A 62 -42.71 -32.87 6.68
C LYS A 62 -42.27 -32.38 8.06
N LYS A 63 -41.56 -33.25 8.78
CA LYS A 63 -41.00 -33.00 10.11
C LYS A 63 -39.95 -31.88 10.04
N ALA A 64 -40.06 -30.88 10.92
CA ALA A 64 -38.96 -30.02 11.32
C ALA A 64 -38.49 -30.46 12.72
N SER A 65 -37.18 -30.41 12.96
CA SER A 65 -36.55 -31.01 14.14
C SER A 65 -36.63 -30.13 15.38
N THR A 66 -37.05 -30.73 16.48
CA THR A 66 -36.89 -30.30 17.88
C THR A 66 -35.57 -29.59 18.14
N TRP A 67 -35.61 -28.32 18.60
CA TRP A 67 -34.57 -27.66 19.44
C TRP A 67 -35.00 -26.30 20.03
N ASP A 68 -36.11 -25.69 19.57
CA ASP A 68 -36.60 -24.37 20.04
C ASP A 68 -37.63 -24.39 21.20
N GLN A 69 -37.75 -25.48 21.97
CA GLN A 69 -38.65 -25.52 23.15
C GLN A 69 -38.04 -26.29 24.34
N ALA A 70 -37.30 -25.57 25.18
CA ALA A 70 -36.91 -26.03 26.52
C ALA A 70 -36.55 -24.87 27.46
N GLU A 71 -37.53 -24.03 27.85
CA GLU A 71 -37.56 -23.44 29.20
C GLU A 71 -38.98 -22.96 29.57
N SER A 72 -39.34 -23.09 30.86
CA SER A 72 -40.65 -22.82 31.48
C SER A 72 -41.86 -23.71 31.10
N MET A 73 -42.07 -24.76 31.91
CA MET A 73 -43.43 -25.11 32.37
C MET A 73 -43.70 -24.27 33.64
N THR A 74 -44.92 -23.86 34.03
CA THR A 74 -46.11 -24.64 34.42
C THR A 74 -47.34 -23.65 34.51
N PRO A 75 -48.54 -23.94 35.07
CA PRO A 75 -49.75 -24.12 34.24
C PRO A 75 -50.99 -23.27 34.63
N SER A 76 -52.01 -23.21 33.76
CA SER A 76 -53.45 -23.21 34.11
C SER A 76 -54.35 -23.23 32.85
N ILE A 77 -55.66 -23.43 33.05
CA ILE A 77 -56.63 -24.01 32.08
C ILE A 77 -57.89 -23.14 31.91
N SER A 78 -58.65 -23.37 30.81
CA SER A 78 -59.98 -22.83 30.40
C SER A 78 -59.94 -21.58 29.50
N ARG A 79 -60.50 -21.58 28.26
CA ARG A 79 -61.94 -21.64 27.82
C ARG A 79 -62.73 -20.40 28.29
N TRP A 80 -63.69 -19.76 27.59
CA TRP A 80 -64.41 -19.93 26.29
C TRP A 80 -65.28 -18.65 26.06
N ASP A 81 -65.85 -18.27 24.91
CA ASP A 81 -65.49 -18.36 23.46
C ASP A 81 -66.48 -17.44 22.63
N GLU A 82 -66.42 -17.45 21.29
CA GLU A 82 -67.46 -16.97 20.31
C GLU A 82 -67.76 -15.46 20.03
N THR A 83 -68.31 -15.22 18.83
CA THR A 83 -68.80 -13.96 18.18
C THR A 83 -70.30 -14.15 17.80
N PRO A 84 -71.08 -13.25 17.12
CA PRO A 84 -70.87 -11.86 16.65
C PRO A 84 -72.06 -10.86 16.90
N GLY A 85 -71.89 -9.58 16.53
CA GLY A 85 -72.94 -8.53 16.51
C GLY A 85 -72.59 -7.37 15.56
N ARG A 86 -73.56 -6.54 15.12
CA ARG A 86 -73.47 -5.73 13.86
C ARG A 86 -73.93 -4.25 13.99
N HIS A 87 -73.35 -3.37 13.14
CA HIS A 87 -73.86 -2.06 12.61
C HIS A 87 -73.77 -0.71 13.38
N LYS A 88 -72.95 0.20 12.80
CA LYS A 88 -73.17 1.59 12.28
C LYS A 88 -74.02 2.69 13.00
N GLY A 89 -73.46 3.92 12.97
CA GLY A 89 -74.06 5.26 13.18
C GLY A 89 -73.04 6.21 13.86
N GLY A 90 -73.01 7.56 13.81
CA GLY A 90 -73.79 8.59 13.12
C GLY A 90 -74.25 9.71 14.08
N GLU A 91 -74.09 11.04 13.87
CA GLU A 91 -73.41 11.84 12.83
C GLU A 91 -72.89 13.19 13.44
N THR A 92 -72.58 14.24 12.65
CA THR A 92 -72.18 15.63 13.04
C THR A 92 -73.40 16.60 13.03
N PRO A 93 -73.31 17.97 13.14
CA PRO A 93 -72.24 18.92 13.50
C PRO A 93 -72.63 20.02 14.55
N GLY A 94 -71.71 20.95 14.88
CA GLY A 94 -72.03 22.21 15.60
C GLY A 94 -70.79 23.10 15.83
N ALA A 95 -70.90 24.43 15.67
CA ALA A 95 -69.75 25.37 15.67
C ALA A 95 -69.98 26.65 16.50
N ALA A 96 -68.92 27.18 17.14
CA ALA A 96 -68.71 28.61 17.46
C ALA A 96 -67.32 28.90 18.09
N THR A 97 -66.63 29.92 17.58
CA THR A 97 -65.46 30.65 18.16
C THR A 97 -65.95 31.99 18.81
N PRO A 98 -65.13 32.89 19.40
CA PRO A 98 -63.65 33.02 19.45
C PRO A 98 -63.05 33.10 20.88
N GLY A 99 -61.86 32.56 21.14
CA GLY A 99 -60.58 33.28 21.02
C GLY A 99 -60.04 33.64 22.42
N ALA A 100 -58.74 33.81 22.70
CA ALA A 100 -57.49 33.73 21.92
C ALA A 100 -56.43 32.95 22.78
N ALA A 101 -55.14 32.77 22.46
CA ALA A 101 -54.28 33.39 21.44
C ALA A 101 -53.22 32.38 20.88
N THR A 102 -51.93 32.75 20.89
CA THR A 102 -50.82 32.12 20.13
C THR A 102 -49.53 31.96 20.96
N PRO A 103 -48.51 31.21 20.51
CA PRO A 103 -48.55 29.92 19.80
C PRO A 103 -47.49 28.91 20.33
N GLY A 104 -47.56 27.64 19.94
CA GLY A 104 -46.44 26.71 20.13
C GLY A 104 -46.81 25.24 19.95
N ALA A 105 -46.41 24.64 18.82
CA ALA A 105 -46.57 23.21 18.55
C ALA A 105 -45.33 22.65 17.87
N THR A 106 -44.95 21.42 18.23
CA THR A 106 -44.10 20.55 17.40
C THR A 106 -44.85 19.25 17.08
N PRO A 107 -44.58 18.59 15.93
CA PRO A 107 -45.48 17.60 15.35
C PRO A 107 -44.87 16.19 15.26
N SER A 108 -45.60 15.26 14.66
CA SER A 108 -45.04 13.99 14.18
C SER A 108 -45.72 13.51 12.88
N ALA A 109 -44.96 12.72 12.11
CA ALA A 109 -45.35 11.82 11.02
C ALA A 109 -45.71 12.35 9.60
N SER A 110 -44.74 12.16 8.69
CA SER A 110 -44.85 11.38 7.42
C SER A 110 -44.83 12.08 6.04
N THR A 111 -43.88 11.61 5.22
CA THR A 111 -43.89 11.45 3.73
C THR A 111 -44.32 12.60 2.80
N ARG A 112 -43.40 13.00 1.90
CA ARG A 112 -43.52 12.75 0.43
C ARG A 112 -42.27 13.09 -0.38
N ILE A 113 -42.20 12.43 -1.55
CA ILE A 113 -41.25 12.59 -2.66
C ILE A 113 -41.60 13.84 -3.49
N TRP A 114 -40.61 14.49 -4.11
CA TRP A 114 -40.83 15.44 -5.22
C TRP A 114 -39.74 15.33 -6.31
N GLU A 115 -40.18 15.34 -7.57
CA GLU A 115 -39.34 15.56 -8.76
C GLU A 115 -39.19 17.06 -9.06
N ALA A 116 -38.24 17.41 -9.93
CA ALA A 116 -37.91 18.78 -10.30
C ALA A 116 -38.75 19.33 -11.47
N THR A 117 -39.16 20.61 -11.40
CA THR A 117 -39.64 21.43 -12.53
C THR A 117 -39.51 22.94 -12.17
N PRO A 118 -39.73 23.92 -13.07
CA PRO A 118 -38.65 24.65 -13.71
C PRO A 118 -38.56 26.16 -13.35
N GLY A 119 -37.39 26.78 -13.57
CA GLY A 119 -37.22 28.23 -13.50
C GLY A 119 -37.65 28.94 -14.79
N HIS A 120 -38.59 29.89 -14.68
CA HIS A 120 -39.19 30.61 -15.81
C HIS A 120 -38.47 31.94 -16.11
N VAL A 121 -38.46 32.36 -17.38
CA VAL A 121 -37.92 33.65 -17.86
C VAL A 121 -39.07 34.58 -18.26
N THR A 122 -38.94 35.90 -18.05
CA THR A 122 -39.88 36.95 -18.53
C THR A 122 -39.18 38.32 -18.61
N PRO A 123 -39.67 39.33 -19.39
CA PRO A 123 -38.85 39.85 -20.51
C PRO A 123 -38.84 41.39 -20.73
N GLY A 124 -38.08 41.83 -21.75
CA GLY A 124 -38.10 43.19 -22.36
C GLY A 124 -36.69 43.68 -22.73
N HIS A 125 -36.41 44.44 -23.80
CA HIS A 125 -37.19 44.95 -24.94
C HIS A 125 -36.22 45.15 -26.15
N VAL A 126 -36.69 45.33 -27.38
CA VAL A 126 -35.85 45.29 -28.61
C VAL A 126 -35.92 46.59 -29.44
N THR A 127 -34.83 46.91 -30.20
CA THR A 127 -34.74 47.79 -31.41
C THR A 127 -34.92 49.32 -31.27
N PRO A 128 -34.52 50.19 -32.25
CA PRO A 128 -33.89 49.93 -33.59
C PRO A 128 -32.71 50.85 -34.08
N GLY A 129 -32.04 50.42 -35.19
CA GLY A 129 -31.39 51.28 -36.21
C GLY A 129 -29.86 51.50 -36.11
N HIS A 130 -29.09 51.77 -37.19
CA HIS A 130 -29.37 51.77 -38.65
C HIS A 130 -28.05 51.79 -39.49
N ALA A 131 -28.02 51.13 -40.66
CA ALA A 131 -27.18 51.34 -41.89
C ALA A 131 -25.63 51.47 -41.91
N THR A 132 -25.07 50.82 -42.95
CA THR A 132 -23.75 50.89 -43.65
C THR A 132 -23.52 52.21 -44.46
N PRO A 133 -22.43 52.44 -45.27
CA PRO A 133 -21.11 51.75 -45.48
C PRO A 133 -19.85 52.69 -45.61
N GLY A 134 -18.62 52.12 -45.73
CA GLY A 134 -17.65 52.56 -46.77
C GLY A 134 -16.18 52.99 -46.45
N HIS A 135 -15.24 52.36 -47.18
CA HIS A 135 -14.07 52.95 -47.89
C HIS A 135 -12.65 53.21 -47.25
N VAL A 136 -11.74 52.23 -47.49
CA VAL A 136 -10.32 52.33 -47.97
C VAL A 136 -9.16 52.91 -47.11
N THR A 137 -8.08 52.11 -47.11
CA THR A 137 -6.62 52.20 -46.74
C THR A 137 -5.81 53.45 -47.15
N PRO A 138 -4.47 53.59 -46.83
CA PRO A 138 -3.53 52.73 -46.04
C PRO A 138 -2.60 53.44 -45.00
N GLY A 139 -1.87 52.69 -44.17
CA GLY A 139 -0.72 53.19 -43.38
C GLY A 139 -0.01 52.14 -42.51
N HIS A 140 1.32 52.01 -42.62
CA HIS A 140 2.16 51.00 -41.94
C HIS A 140 2.43 51.28 -40.45
N ALA A 141 2.41 50.24 -39.57
CA ALA A 141 3.63 49.67 -38.95
C ALA A 141 3.40 48.89 -37.61
N THR A 142 4.11 47.76 -37.47
CA THR A 142 4.46 47.03 -36.22
C THR A 142 3.38 46.15 -35.55
N PRO A 143 3.62 44.83 -35.35
CA PRO A 143 2.63 43.92 -34.76
C PRO A 143 2.74 43.82 -33.22
N GLY A 144 1.66 44.13 -32.53
CA GLY A 144 1.53 44.01 -31.08
C GLY A 144 0.73 42.77 -30.62
N ARG A 145 1.44 41.80 -30.02
CA ARG A 145 1.01 41.02 -28.84
C ARG A 145 -0.47 40.60 -28.74
N ALA A 146 -0.84 39.52 -29.43
CA ALA A 146 -2.02 38.72 -29.06
C ALA A 146 -1.66 37.62 -28.05
N THR A 147 -2.48 37.44 -27.02
CA THR A 147 -2.35 36.40 -25.99
C THR A 147 -2.79 35.01 -26.50
N PRO A 148 -1.95 33.96 -26.39
CA PRO A 148 -2.40 32.59 -26.63
C PRO A 148 -3.16 32.03 -25.42
N SER A 149 -4.36 31.52 -25.65
CA SER A 149 -5.15 30.74 -24.70
C SER A 149 -4.44 29.43 -24.34
N ALA A 150 -4.21 29.19 -23.04
CA ALA A 150 -3.65 27.93 -22.56
C ALA A 150 -4.72 26.82 -22.46
N ARG A 151 -4.50 25.69 -23.15
CA ARG A 151 -4.88 24.33 -22.73
C ARG A 151 -4.34 23.29 -23.72
N ARG A 152 -3.27 22.58 -23.32
CA ARG A 152 -2.90 21.28 -23.88
C ARG A 152 -2.30 20.45 -22.74
N ASN A 153 -2.78 19.21 -22.58
CA ASN A 153 -2.43 18.36 -21.44
C ASN A 153 -0.95 18.01 -21.44
N ARG A 154 -0.35 17.97 -20.24
CA ARG A 154 1.05 17.58 -19.99
C ARG A 154 1.08 16.57 -18.86
N TRP A 155 1.87 15.51 -19.01
CA TRP A 155 1.88 14.34 -18.11
C TRP A 155 2.67 14.56 -16.80
N ASP A 156 2.56 15.75 -16.21
CA ASP A 156 3.36 16.21 -15.06
C ASP A 156 2.54 16.47 -13.78
N GLU A 157 1.26 16.08 -13.72
CA GLU A 157 0.45 16.13 -12.50
C GLU A 157 -0.04 14.74 -12.05
N THR A 158 0.51 14.26 -10.95
CA THR A 158 -0.26 13.42 -10.03
C THR A 158 -1.31 14.31 -9.36
N PRO A 159 -2.61 13.96 -9.36
CA PRO A 159 -3.63 14.83 -8.79
C PRO A 159 -3.38 15.05 -7.29
N ARG A 160 -3.15 16.31 -6.89
CA ARG A 160 -3.32 16.73 -5.50
C ARG A 160 -4.82 16.81 -5.22
N THR A 161 -5.35 15.78 -4.57
CA THR A 161 -6.68 15.84 -3.96
C THR A 161 -6.60 16.59 -2.65
N GLU A 162 -6.85 17.90 -2.68
CA GLU A 162 -7.08 18.70 -1.47
C GLU A 162 -8.46 18.34 -0.89
N ARG A 163 -8.48 17.37 0.03
CA ARG A 163 -9.34 17.42 1.22
C ARG A 163 -8.78 16.51 2.30
N GLU A 164 -8.52 17.09 3.47
CA GLU A 164 -7.82 16.41 4.56
C GLU A 164 -8.77 15.59 5.44
N THR A 165 -8.35 14.37 5.80
CA THR A 165 -8.52 13.78 7.14
C THR A 165 -7.69 12.47 7.21
N PRO A 166 -7.16 12.07 8.39
CA PRO A 166 -5.89 11.36 8.43
C PRO A 166 -5.99 9.82 8.53
N GLY A 167 -5.18 9.11 7.74
CA GLY A 167 -4.99 7.66 7.86
C GLY A 167 -3.79 7.13 7.07
N HIS A 168 -2.84 6.50 7.78
CA HIS A 168 -1.68 5.74 7.28
C HIS A 168 -0.58 6.46 6.48
N GLY A 169 0.53 6.71 7.17
CA GLY A 169 1.87 6.57 6.60
C GLY A 169 2.56 5.33 7.18
N SER A 170 3.18 4.51 6.33
CA SER A 170 4.15 3.49 6.74
C SER A 170 5.20 3.35 5.63
N GLY A 171 6.35 3.99 5.84
CA GLY A 171 7.57 3.66 5.13
C GLY A 171 8.23 2.44 5.79
N TRP A 172 8.91 1.62 4.99
CA TRP A 172 9.68 0.47 5.47
C TRP A 172 11.18 0.77 5.46
N ALA A 173 11.89 0.09 6.36
CA ALA A 173 13.34 -0.10 6.41
C ALA A 173 14.24 1.08 6.83
N GLU A 174 14.36 1.27 8.16
CA GLU A 174 15.68 1.23 8.81
C GLU A 174 15.66 0.16 9.90
N THR A 175 16.75 -0.58 10.05
CA THR A 175 16.87 -1.69 11.03
C THR A 175 17.40 -1.19 12.39
N PRO A 176 17.01 -1.81 13.53
CA PRO A 176 17.27 -1.24 14.85
C PRO A 176 18.73 -1.40 15.29
N ARG A 177 19.30 -0.34 15.89
CA ARG A 177 20.41 -0.47 16.85
C ARG A 177 19.85 -0.81 18.22
N THR A 178 20.49 -1.77 18.89
CA THR A 178 20.14 -2.20 20.26
C THR A 178 20.79 -1.27 21.29
N ASP A 179 19.98 -0.64 22.15
CA ASP A 179 20.47 -0.03 23.39
C ASP A 179 19.83 -0.72 24.61
N ARG A 180 20.68 -1.16 25.53
CA ARG A 180 20.29 -1.66 26.86
C ARG A 180 20.40 -0.51 27.86
N GLY A 181 19.29 -0.15 28.51
CA GLY A 181 19.30 0.73 29.69
C GLY A 181 19.27 -0.07 30.99
N GLY A 182 20.17 0.23 31.92
CA GLY A 182 20.28 -0.42 33.24
C GLY A 182 21.19 0.36 34.19
N GLU A 183 20.59 1.35 34.85
CA GLU A 183 21.00 2.22 35.97
C GLU A 183 22.42 2.12 36.62
N GLY A 184 23.04 3.29 36.85
CA GLY A 184 24.16 3.47 37.81
C GLY A 184 25.07 4.68 37.50
N ALA A 185 25.18 5.64 38.44
CA ALA A 185 26.08 6.82 38.38
C ALA A 185 26.41 7.30 39.83
N PRO A 186 27.37 8.22 40.11
CA PRO A 186 28.30 8.97 39.23
C PRO A 186 29.79 9.01 39.72
N SER A 187 30.59 9.96 39.19
CA SER A 187 31.95 10.41 39.64
C SER A 187 33.16 9.51 39.26
N GLU A 188 34.36 9.97 38.86
CA GLU A 188 34.98 11.31 38.71
C GLU A 188 35.88 11.41 37.43
N THR A 189 36.27 12.61 37.01
CA THR A 189 37.29 12.86 35.95
C THR A 189 38.54 13.54 36.52
N PRO A 190 39.76 13.26 36.01
CA PRO A 190 40.33 14.18 35.01
C PRO A 190 41.16 13.53 33.85
N THR A 191 41.18 14.25 32.73
CA THR A 191 41.98 14.07 31.48
C THR A 191 43.50 14.23 31.68
N PRO A 192 44.44 13.85 30.75
CA PRO A 192 44.31 13.98 29.28
C PRO A 192 45.05 13.01 28.30
N ALA A 193 44.72 13.15 27.00
CA ALA A 193 45.49 12.83 25.77
C ALA A 193 45.88 11.34 25.50
N SER A 194 45.58 10.70 24.36
CA SER A 194 45.85 11.18 22.99
C SER A 194 45.45 10.15 21.90
N LYS A 195 45.33 10.62 20.65
CA LYS A 195 45.58 9.91 19.36
C LYS A 195 44.93 8.53 19.09
N ARG A 196 44.03 8.51 18.10
CA ARG A 196 44.20 7.63 16.92
C ARG A 196 44.07 8.45 15.64
N ARG A 197 45.13 8.45 14.83
CA ARG A 197 45.20 9.06 13.49
C ARG A 197 45.37 7.95 12.46
N SER A 198 44.93 8.22 11.23
CA SER A 198 45.08 7.36 10.05
C SER A 198 46.52 6.86 9.85
N ARG A 199 46.65 5.68 9.23
CA ARG A 199 47.90 5.16 8.66
C ARG A 199 47.63 4.52 7.29
N TRP A 200 47.14 5.34 6.37
CA TRP A 200 47.36 5.15 4.93
C TRP A 200 48.23 6.32 4.46
N ASP A 201 49.28 5.95 3.73
CA ASP A 201 50.40 6.74 3.19
C ASP A 201 51.58 7.04 4.12
N GLU A 202 52.57 6.14 4.08
CA GLU A 202 53.99 6.51 4.00
C GLU A 202 54.85 5.34 3.51
N THR A 203 55.59 5.55 2.42
CA THR A 203 56.77 4.76 2.03
C THR A 203 57.91 5.69 1.63
N PRO A 204 59.11 5.45 2.16
CA PRO A 204 60.34 5.39 1.36
C PRO A 204 61.06 4.05 1.63
N ALA A 205 61.38 3.22 0.62
CA ALA A 205 62.52 3.36 -0.31
C ALA A 205 63.90 3.32 0.41
N GLY A 206 64.82 2.38 0.14
CA GLY A 206 64.77 1.18 -0.72
C GLY A 206 66.18 0.63 -1.03
N SER A 207 66.27 -0.52 -1.73
CA SER A 207 67.47 -0.94 -2.49
C SER A 207 67.19 -2.11 -3.47
N GLY A 208 67.75 -2.06 -4.69
CA GLY A 208 68.15 -3.28 -5.44
C GLY A 208 67.21 -3.93 -6.48
N THR A 209 66.74 -3.20 -7.51
CA THR A 209 66.27 -3.75 -8.81
C THR A 209 67.47 -4.22 -9.70
N PRO A 210 67.34 -4.92 -10.88
CA PRO A 210 66.17 -4.98 -11.79
C PRO A 210 65.89 -6.27 -12.65
N SER A 211 64.69 -6.27 -13.26
CA SER A 211 64.39 -6.63 -14.68
C SER A 211 63.60 -7.91 -15.05
N ALA A 212 62.51 -7.69 -15.83
CA ALA A 212 61.87 -8.52 -16.86
C ALA A 212 61.08 -9.83 -16.54
N THR A 213 59.73 -9.72 -16.51
CA THR A 213 58.66 -10.55 -17.21
C THR A 213 58.66 -12.10 -17.23
N PRO A 214 57.51 -12.79 -17.45
CA PRO A 214 56.10 -12.59 -17.02
C PRO A 214 55.34 -13.91 -16.63
N MET A 215 53.99 -13.85 -16.44
CA MET A 215 52.96 -14.90 -16.75
C MET A 215 52.45 -15.93 -15.68
N MET A 216 51.09 -16.12 -15.63
CA MET A 216 50.25 -17.26 -15.12
C MET A 216 50.44 -17.80 -13.65
N GLN A 217 49.55 -18.61 -13.01
CA GLN A 217 48.07 -18.77 -12.98
C GLN A 217 47.64 -19.76 -11.85
N ASN A 218 46.39 -19.67 -11.35
CA ASN A 218 45.73 -20.62 -10.40
C ASN A 218 46.32 -20.74 -8.98
N GLY A 219 45.59 -21.24 -7.96
CA GLY A 219 44.17 -21.59 -7.87
C GLY A 219 43.86 -22.34 -6.57
N ILE A 220 42.70 -22.09 -5.92
CA ILE A 220 42.24 -22.83 -4.72
C ILE A 220 40.75 -23.14 -4.88
N THR A 221 40.41 -24.42 -5.05
CA THR A 221 39.06 -24.99 -4.86
C THR A 221 39.21 -26.39 -4.19
N PRO A 222 38.16 -27.19 -3.89
CA PRO A 222 37.81 -27.44 -2.50
C PRO A 222 37.74 -28.94 -2.13
N VAL A 223 37.57 -29.27 -0.85
CA VAL A 223 37.21 -30.62 -0.38
C VAL A 223 36.28 -30.46 0.83
N GLY A 224 35.14 -31.14 0.96
CA GLY A 224 34.50 -32.17 0.12
C GLY A 224 33.61 -33.09 0.99
N SER A 225 32.80 -34.04 0.53
CA SER A 225 32.26 -34.41 -0.81
C SER A 225 31.31 -35.60 -0.60
N LYS A 226 30.27 -35.80 -1.45
CA LYS A 226 29.92 -37.13 -2.02
C LYS A 226 28.78 -37.16 -3.05
N ALA A 227 29.17 -37.56 -4.27
CA ALA A 227 28.51 -38.50 -5.17
C ALA A 227 27.00 -38.36 -5.49
N ALA A 228 26.68 -37.61 -6.55
CA ALA A 228 25.77 -38.04 -7.61
C ALA A 228 26.07 -37.29 -8.92
N ILE A 229 25.97 -37.98 -10.06
CA ILE A 229 26.21 -37.49 -11.44
C ILE A 229 27.69 -37.19 -11.77
N MET A 230 28.35 -38.17 -12.38
CA MET A 230 29.48 -37.90 -13.28
C MET A 230 28.94 -37.21 -14.54
N ASN A 231 29.47 -36.04 -14.87
CA ASN A 231 29.40 -35.49 -16.23
C ASN A 231 30.82 -35.18 -16.68
N THR A 232 31.22 -35.72 -17.83
CA THR A 232 32.42 -35.28 -18.54
C THR A 232 32.26 -33.79 -18.92
N PRO A 233 33.32 -32.97 -18.77
CA PRO A 233 33.24 -31.57 -19.16
C PRO A 233 32.96 -31.46 -20.66
N THR A 234 31.94 -30.69 -21.04
CA THR A 234 31.58 -30.47 -22.44
C THR A 234 32.74 -29.79 -23.19
N PRO A 235 32.87 -29.98 -24.52
CA PRO A 235 34.01 -29.46 -25.29
C PRO A 235 34.26 -27.94 -25.15
N SER A 236 33.21 -27.18 -24.81
CA SER A 236 33.28 -25.74 -24.54
C SER A 236 34.07 -25.37 -23.28
N ALA A 237 34.07 -26.23 -22.25
CA ALA A 237 34.79 -25.99 -21.00
C ALA A 237 36.30 -26.26 -21.13
N LEU A 238 36.67 -27.27 -21.94
CA LEU A 238 38.07 -27.64 -22.21
C LEU A 238 38.84 -26.58 -23.02
N ARG A 239 38.16 -25.64 -23.68
CA ARG A 239 38.77 -24.54 -24.44
C ARG A 239 39.11 -23.29 -23.60
N ILE A 240 38.74 -23.27 -22.33
CA ILE A 240 38.88 -22.11 -21.43
C ILE A 240 39.94 -22.37 -20.33
N MET A 241 40.36 -23.64 -20.17
CA MET A 241 41.51 -24.01 -19.33
C MET A 241 42.84 -23.80 -20.05
N THR A 242 43.90 -23.55 -19.28
CA THR A 242 45.24 -23.28 -19.80
C THR A 242 46.15 -24.51 -19.71
N PRO A 243 47.30 -24.53 -20.41
CA PRO A 243 48.09 -25.76 -20.58
C PRO A 243 48.54 -26.41 -19.26
N GLU A 244 48.91 -25.59 -18.28
CA GLU A 244 49.39 -26.03 -16.96
C GLU A 244 48.24 -26.62 -16.10
N GLN A 245 47.05 -26.00 -16.15
CA GLN A 245 45.83 -26.56 -15.56
C GLN A 245 45.46 -27.91 -16.20
N LEU A 246 45.64 -28.03 -17.53
CA LEU A 246 45.28 -29.23 -18.28
C LEU A 246 46.21 -30.41 -17.99
N GLN A 247 47.50 -30.15 -17.72
CA GLN A 247 48.44 -31.16 -17.25
C GLN A 247 48.15 -31.57 -15.80
N ALA A 248 47.89 -30.61 -14.90
CA ALA A 248 47.52 -30.89 -13.52
C ALA A 248 46.26 -31.78 -13.45
N TRP A 249 45.20 -31.46 -14.21
CA TRP A 249 43.97 -32.25 -14.27
C TRP A 249 44.18 -33.68 -14.81
N ARG A 250 45.08 -33.86 -15.80
CA ARG A 250 45.43 -35.20 -16.29
C ARG A 250 46.15 -36.04 -15.24
N TRP A 251 47.10 -35.43 -14.53
CA TRP A 251 47.88 -36.11 -13.49
C TRP A 251 47.00 -36.46 -12.27
N GLU A 252 46.11 -35.55 -11.88
CA GLU A 252 45.12 -35.76 -10.83
C GLU A 252 44.16 -36.91 -11.18
N LYS A 253 43.67 -36.96 -12.43
CA LYS A 253 42.85 -38.07 -12.94
C LYS A 253 43.60 -39.41 -12.96
N GLU A 254 44.87 -39.44 -13.35
CA GLU A 254 45.69 -40.67 -13.36
C GLU A 254 45.94 -41.19 -11.93
N ILE A 255 46.15 -40.29 -10.96
CA ILE A 255 46.31 -40.63 -9.55
C ILE A 255 45.00 -41.14 -8.95
N ASP A 256 43.86 -40.53 -9.26
CA ASP A 256 42.55 -40.99 -8.80
C ASP A 256 42.13 -42.32 -9.47
N GLU A 257 42.45 -42.55 -10.75
CA GLU A 257 42.19 -43.83 -11.42
C GLU A 257 43.06 -44.97 -10.84
N ARG A 258 44.32 -44.68 -10.47
CA ARG A 258 45.21 -45.65 -9.78
C ARG A 258 44.85 -45.92 -8.33
N ASN A 259 44.24 -44.96 -7.63
CA ASN A 259 43.85 -45.07 -6.22
C ASN A 259 42.35 -45.35 -6.03
N ARG A 260 41.61 -45.66 -7.12
CA ARG A 260 40.20 -46.03 -7.01
C ARG A 260 40.07 -47.32 -6.20
N PRO A 261 39.10 -47.43 -5.28
CA PRO A 261 38.79 -48.71 -4.65
C PRO A 261 38.28 -49.68 -5.72
N LEU A 262 38.87 -50.88 -5.76
CA LEU A 262 38.35 -52.00 -6.56
C LEU A 262 37.04 -52.51 -5.94
N SER A 263 36.13 -52.95 -6.80
CA SER A 263 34.89 -53.63 -6.41
C SER A 263 35.14 -55.11 -6.11
N ASP A 264 34.25 -55.72 -5.35
CA ASP A 264 34.34 -57.15 -4.99
C ASP A 264 34.29 -58.04 -6.26
N ASP A 265 33.48 -57.67 -7.26
CA ASP A 265 33.42 -58.35 -8.57
C ASP A 265 34.75 -58.25 -9.35
N GLU A 266 35.48 -57.12 -9.25
CA GLU A 266 36.81 -56.98 -9.87
C GLU A 266 37.88 -57.80 -9.12
N LEU A 267 37.76 -57.91 -7.79
CA LEU A 267 38.65 -58.71 -6.95
C LEU A 267 38.48 -60.21 -7.21
N ASP A 268 37.25 -60.70 -7.34
CA ASP A 268 36.97 -62.11 -7.64
C ASP A 268 37.51 -62.55 -9.02
N THR A 269 37.63 -61.64 -10.00
CA THR A 269 38.31 -61.94 -11.28
C THR A 269 39.84 -62.00 -11.20
N LEU A 270 40.43 -61.54 -10.10
CA LEU A 270 41.87 -61.39 -9.91
C LEU A 270 42.50 -62.52 -9.07
N PHE A 271 41.68 -63.30 -8.36
CA PHE A 271 42.11 -64.45 -7.56
C PHE A 271 41.81 -65.79 -8.25
N PRO A 272 42.68 -66.82 -8.10
CA PRO A 272 42.37 -68.18 -8.54
C PRO A 272 41.19 -68.79 -7.78
N GLU A 273 40.49 -69.77 -8.38
CA GLU A 273 39.37 -70.45 -7.72
C GLU A 273 39.80 -71.11 -6.39
N GLY A 274 39.17 -70.70 -5.28
CA GLY A 274 39.40 -71.29 -3.95
C GLY A 274 39.39 -70.31 -2.76
N TYR A 275 39.41 -69.00 -3.00
CA TYR A 275 39.38 -67.99 -1.93
C TYR A 275 37.95 -67.58 -1.56
N LYS A 276 37.74 -67.19 -0.28
CA LYS A 276 36.44 -66.73 0.24
C LYS A 276 36.64 -65.49 1.11
N VAL A 277 35.90 -64.42 0.80
CA VAL A 277 35.94 -63.16 1.57
C VAL A 277 35.37 -63.38 2.98
N LEU A 278 36.09 -62.89 4.00
CA LEU A 278 35.68 -62.92 5.41
C LEU A 278 35.03 -61.59 5.82
N THR A 279 33.95 -61.65 6.61
CA THR A 279 33.35 -60.48 7.22
C THR A 279 34.26 -59.90 8.32
N PRO A 280 34.55 -58.59 8.32
CA PRO A 280 35.40 -57.98 9.35
C PRO A 280 34.71 -57.99 10.74
N PRO A 281 35.48 -57.97 11.84
CA PRO A 281 34.92 -57.93 13.20
C PRO A 281 34.06 -56.67 13.45
N ALA A 282 33.05 -56.79 14.31
CA ALA A 282 31.99 -55.79 14.54
C ALA A 282 32.43 -54.41 15.07
N GLY A 283 33.74 -54.15 15.23
CA GLY A 283 34.31 -52.85 15.59
C GLY A 283 35.24 -52.24 14.53
N TYR A 284 35.44 -52.88 13.38
CA TYR A 284 36.37 -52.39 12.35
C TYR A 284 35.72 -51.36 11.42
N VAL A 285 36.12 -50.09 11.56
CA VAL A 285 35.75 -49.01 10.64
C VAL A 285 36.97 -48.68 9.75
N PRO A 286 36.92 -48.93 8.43
CA PRO A 286 38.06 -48.66 7.55
C PRO A 286 38.32 -47.15 7.42
N ILE A 287 39.59 -46.77 7.54
CA ILE A 287 40.03 -45.36 7.48
C ILE A 287 39.91 -44.85 6.04
N ARG A 288 38.86 -44.06 5.77
CA ARG A 288 38.56 -43.48 4.44
C ARG A 288 39.10 -42.06 4.25
N THR A 289 40.32 -41.78 4.73
CA THR A 289 41.01 -40.50 4.49
C THR A 289 42.31 -40.73 3.70
N PRO A 290 42.58 -39.98 2.62
CA PRO A 290 43.80 -40.12 1.84
C PRO A 290 45.05 -39.80 2.69
N ALA A 291 46.18 -40.41 2.33
CA ALA A 291 47.42 -40.47 3.14
C ALA A 291 48.08 -39.12 3.51
N ARG A 292 47.52 -37.99 3.06
CA ARG A 292 48.05 -36.63 3.26
C ARG A 292 47.99 -36.13 4.72
N LYS A 293 47.40 -36.88 5.65
CA LYS A 293 47.36 -36.58 7.11
C LYS A 293 48.35 -37.41 7.96
N LEU A 294 49.18 -38.27 7.36
CA LEU A 294 50.06 -39.20 8.10
C LEU A 294 51.53 -38.73 8.25
N THR A 295 51.90 -37.56 7.75
CA THR A 295 53.31 -37.07 7.74
C THR A 295 53.64 -36.08 8.87
N ALA A 296 53.06 -36.28 10.06
CA ALA A 296 53.45 -35.58 11.29
C ALA A 296 53.88 -36.61 12.34
N THR A 297 55.20 -36.76 12.52
CA THR A 297 55.81 -37.76 13.41
C THR A 297 55.61 -37.40 14.88
N PRO A 298 55.02 -38.27 15.72
CA PRO A 298 54.97 -38.07 17.17
C PRO A 298 56.22 -38.65 17.85
N THR A 299 56.93 -37.83 18.61
CA THR A 299 57.96 -38.29 19.56
C THR A 299 57.30 -38.84 20.86
N PRO A 300 57.96 -39.74 21.61
CA PRO A 300 57.28 -40.58 22.59
C PRO A 300 56.92 -39.86 23.90
N MET A 301 55.78 -40.22 24.49
CA MET A 301 55.41 -39.76 25.84
C MET A 301 56.26 -40.39 26.94
N GLY A 302 56.75 -39.55 27.86
CA GLY A 302 57.06 -39.88 29.25
C GLY A 302 56.37 -38.85 30.13
N GLY A 303 55.48 -39.29 31.03
CA GLY A 303 54.46 -38.41 31.60
C GLY A 303 54.82 -37.72 32.91
N LEU A 304 54.15 -36.59 33.19
CA LEU A 304 53.59 -36.22 34.50
C LEU A 304 52.72 -34.94 34.40
N SER A 305 51.64 -34.95 35.18
CA SER A 305 50.55 -33.96 35.34
C SER A 305 50.84 -32.46 35.11
N GLY A 306 49.91 -31.75 34.45
CA GLY A 306 49.73 -30.29 34.65
C GLY A 306 49.11 -29.51 33.47
N PHE A 307 47.92 -28.93 33.71
CA PHE A 307 47.25 -27.86 32.91
C PHE A 307 47.05 -28.03 31.39
N SER A 308 45.79 -28.19 30.99
CA SER A 308 45.33 -27.89 29.62
C SER A 308 44.73 -26.48 29.59
N MET A 309 45.31 -25.58 28.79
CA MET A 309 44.58 -24.40 28.33
C MET A 309 43.44 -24.87 27.41
N GLN A 310 42.24 -24.35 27.62
CA GLN A 310 41.15 -24.47 26.66
C GLN A 310 41.59 -23.81 25.35
N GLN A 311 42.04 -24.62 24.39
CA GLN A 311 42.09 -24.23 23.01
C GLN A 311 40.63 -24.17 22.54
N ASP A 312 40.19 -23.00 22.09
CA ASP A 312 38.78 -22.73 21.76
C ASP A 312 38.21 -23.89 20.95
N GLY A 313 37.21 -24.54 21.54
CA GLY A 313 36.48 -25.61 20.89
C GLY A 313 35.82 -25.01 19.66
N GLY A 314 36.36 -25.32 18.49
CA GLY A 314 35.64 -25.22 17.23
C GLY A 314 34.41 -26.11 17.36
N LEU A 315 33.30 -25.51 17.80
CA LEU A 315 31.98 -26.11 17.86
C LEU A 315 31.67 -26.61 16.46
N VAL A 316 31.90 -27.91 16.26
CA VAL A 316 31.18 -28.67 15.25
C VAL A 316 29.74 -28.57 15.71
N ASP A 317 28.97 -27.69 15.07
CA ASP A 317 27.63 -27.34 15.50
C ASP A 317 26.74 -28.58 15.52
N ALA A 318 26.54 -29.13 16.73
CA ALA A 318 25.84 -30.38 16.96
C ALA A 318 24.32 -30.24 16.83
N GLY A 319 23.83 -29.09 16.33
CA GLY A 319 22.41 -28.77 16.18
C GLY A 319 21.84 -28.80 14.76
N LEU A 320 22.67 -28.89 13.71
CA LEU A 320 22.23 -28.76 12.31
C LEU A 320 22.06 -30.11 11.60
N ALA A 321 21.09 -30.91 12.03
CA ALA A 321 20.73 -32.15 11.36
C ALA A 321 19.90 -31.87 10.08
N GLN A 322 20.38 -32.33 8.91
CA GLN A 322 19.60 -32.28 7.66
C GLN A 322 18.82 -33.59 7.48
N PRO A 323 17.47 -33.57 7.46
CA PRO A 323 16.70 -34.79 7.25
C PRO A 323 16.83 -35.31 5.79
N PRO A 324 16.80 -36.64 5.59
CA PRO A 324 16.99 -37.27 4.29
C PRO A 324 15.93 -36.86 3.24
N GLY A 325 16.33 -36.81 1.97
CA GLY A 325 15.42 -36.52 0.84
C GLY A 325 15.33 -35.06 0.41
N ASN A 326 16.45 -34.32 0.38
CA ASN A 326 16.53 -32.93 -0.11
C ASN A 326 15.56 -31.98 0.62
N LEU A 327 15.57 -32.07 1.95
CA LEU A 327 14.86 -31.16 2.86
C LEU A 327 15.82 -30.04 3.33
N PRO A 328 15.28 -28.87 3.75
CA PRO A 328 16.07 -27.83 4.39
C PRO A 328 16.73 -28.34 5.68
N VAL A 329 17.82 -27.70 6.09
CA VAL A 329 18.46 -27.92 7.39
C VAL A 329 17.49 -27.54 8.52
N LEU A 330 17.44 -28.34 9.58
CA LEU A 330 16.71 -28.04 10.81
C LEU A 330 17.54 -27.11 11.69
N LYS A 331 16.94 -26.06 12.25
CA LYS A 331 17.50 -25.38 13.42
C LYS A 331 17.40 -26.33 14.63
N PRO A 332 18.17 -26.13 15.73
CA PRO A 332 18.04 -26.93 16.94
C PRO A 332 16.58 -27.04 17.43
N ASP A 333 15.88 -25.91 17.50
CA ASP A 333 14.48 -25.80 17.90
C ASP A 333 13.51 -26.56 16.98
N ASP A 334 13.81 -26.63 15.68
CA ASP A 334 12.99 -27.34 14.70
C ASP A 334 13.01 -28.86 14.96
N THR A 335 14.04 -29.38 15.64
CA THR A 335 14.14 -30.81 16.01
C THR A 335 12.98 -31.27 16.89
N GLN A 336 12.42 -30.38 17.73
CA GLN A 336 11.26 -30.69 18.57
C GLN A 336 9.99 -31.01 17.74
N TYR A 337 9.78 -30.28 16.65
CA TYR A 337 8.57 -30.36 15.83
C TYR A 337 8.74 -31.29 14.62
N PHE A 338 9.93 -31.30 14.03
CA PHE A 338 10.24 -32.02 12.80
C PHE A 338 11.17 -33.22 13.01
N GLY A 339 11.56 -33.56 14.24
CA GLY A 339 12.44 -34.70 14.55
C GLY A 339 11.93 -36.05 14.00
N LYS A 340 10.60 -36.22 13.85
CA LYS A 340 9.99 -37.36 13.13
C LYS A 340 10.48 -37.52 11.68
N LEU A 341 11.09 -36.49 11.07
CA LEU A 341 11.67 -36.52 9.71
C LEU A 341 13.15 -36.94 9.65
N LEU A 342 13.86 -36.99 10.78
CA LEU A 342 15.27 -37.42 10.83
C LEU A 342 15.41 -38.93 10.65
N ASN A 343 14.41 -39.71 11.06
CA ASN A 343 14.40 -41.15 10.89
C ASN A 343 14.01 -41.50 9.44
N ASP A 344 14.94 -42.06 8.68
CA ASP A 344 14.60 -42.78 7.44
C ASP A 344 13.70 -43.98 7.79
N VAL A 345 12.45 -43.91 7.30
CA VAL A 345 11.47 -45.00 7.42
C VAL A 345 10.77 -45.07 6.06
N ASP A 346 10.67 -46.28 5.54
CA ASP A 346 10.07 -46.56 4.24
C ASP A 346 8.61 -46.06 4.19
N GLU A 347 8.29 -45.20 3.21
CA GLU A 347 6.94 -44.63 3.05
C GLU A 347 5.87 -45.69 2.72
N SER A 348 6.27 -46.92 2.36
CA SER A 348 5.37 -48.06 2.11
C SER A 348 4.95 -48.84 3.37
N THR A 349 5.70 -48.75 4.47
CA THR A 349 5.41 -49.49 5.72
C THR A 349 4.63 -48.66 6.76
N LEU A 350 4.51 -47.35 6.53
CA LEU A 350 3.78 -46.40 7.37
C LEU A 350 2.26 -46.52 7.19
N SER A 351 1.50 -46.29 8.27
CA SER A 351 0.05 -46.17 8.16
C SER A 351 -0.35 -44.97 7.27
N PRO A 352 -1.53 -45.00 6.63
CA PRO A 352 -1.97 -43.90 5.75
C PRO A 352 -2.15 -42.56 6.48
N GLU A 353 -2.29 -42.56 7.81
CA GLU A 353 -2.37 -41.35 8.62
C GLU A 353 -0.98 -40.80 8.96
N GLU A 354 -0.04 -41.64 9.39
CA GLU A 354 1.35 -41.23 9.65
C GLU A 354 2.07 -40.77 8.37
N ALA A 355 1.77 -41.40 7.23
CA ALA A 355 2.25 -40.96 5.92
C ALA A 355 1.72 -39.56 5.56
N LYS A 356 0.46 -39.24 5.89
CA LYS A 356 -0.08 -37.88 5.75
C LYS A 356 0.60 -36.90 6.69
N GLU A 357 0.78 -37.24 7.98
CA GLU A 357 1.50 -36.37 8.93
C GLU A 357 2.92 -36.06 8.45
N ARG A 358 3.70 -37.08 8.07
CA ARG A 358 5.06 -36.93 7.54
C ARG A 358 5.07 -36.05 6.29
N ARG A 359 4.10 -36.20 5.39
CA ARG A 359 3.98 -35.36 4.20
C ARG A 359 3.66 -33.90 4.52
N ILE A 360 2.80 -33.64 5.51
CA ILE A 360 2.51 -32.29 6.00
C ILE A 360 3.76 -31.68 6.63
N MET A 361 4.46 -32.39 7.53
CA MET A 361 5.71 -31.94 8.15
C MET A 361 6.78 -31.61 7.10
N LYS A 362 6.98 -32.47 6.08
CA LYS A 362 7.90 -32.19 4.94
C LYS A 362 7.53 -30.92 4.17
N LEU A 363 6.23 -30.61 4.03
CA LEU A 363 5.77 -29.38 3.37
C LEU A 363 5.94 -28.14 4.26
N LEU A 364 5.58 -28.22 5.54
CA LEU A 364 5.72 -27.11 6.49
C LEU A 364 7.19 -26.72 6.69
N LEU A 365 8.11 -27.69 6.81
CA LEU A 365 9.55 -27.41 6.89
C LEU A 365 10.07 -26.71 5.62
N LYS A 366 9.60 -27.12 4.42
CA LYS A 366 9.93 -26.45 3.15
C LYS A 366 9.35 -25.03 3.03
N ILE A 367 8.29 -24.70 3.77
CA ILE A 367 7.68 -23.37 3.83
C ILE A 367 8.40 -22.48 4.86
N LYS A 368 8.77 -23.04 6.02
CA LYS A 368 9.50 -22.35 7.10
C LYS A 368 10.96 -22.07 6.69
N ASN A 369 11.76 -23.13 6.52
CA ASN A 369 13.22 -23.04 6.36
C ASN A 369 13.70 -23.08 4.89
N GLY A 370 12.82 -23.39 3.93
CA GLY A 370 13.22 -23.59 2.52
C GLY A 370 13.65 -22.30 1.80
N THR A 371 14.25 -22.44 0.61
CA THR A 371 14.50 -21.30 -0.29
C THR A 371 13.19 -20.77 -0.89
N PRO A 372 13.11 -19.51 -1.37
CA PRO A 372 11.85 -18.96 -1.91
C PRO A 372 11.16 -19.82 -3.00
N PRO A 373 11.89 -20.48 -3.94
CA PRO A 373 11.28 -21.46 -4.85
C PRO A 373 10.67 -22.67 -4.14
N MET A 374 11.36 -23.24 -3.14
CA MET A 374 10.87 -24.37 -2.34
C MET A 374 9.59 -23.98 -1.57
N ARG A 375 9.59 -22.81 -0.93
CA ARG A 375 8.40 -22.27 -0.23
C ARG A 375 7.23 -22.11 -1.18
N LYS A 376 7.44 -21.51 -2.36
CA LYS A 376 6.38 -21.29 -3.36
C LYS A 376 5.80 -22.60 -3.90
N ALA A 377 6.64 -23.62 -4.12
CA ALA A 377 6.19 -24.95 -4.55
C ALA A 377 5.42 -25.68 -3.44
N ALA A 378 5.96 -25.72 -2.22
CA ALA A 378 5.32 -26.36 -1.07
C ALA A 378 4.00 -25.67 -0.68
N LEU A 379 3.95 -24.33 -0.71
CA LEU A 379 2.74 -23.55 -0.42
C LEU A 379 1.63 -23.81 -1.46
N ARG A 380 1.96 -24.03 -2.73
CA ARG A 380 0.97 -24.52 -3.72
C ARG A 380 0.50 -25.92 -3.35
N GLN A 381 1.42 -26.87 -3.15
CA GLN A 381 1.08 -28.27 -2.86
C GLN A 381 0.20 -28.43 -1.60
N ILE A 382 0.46 -27.68 -0.52
CA ILE A 382 -0.37 -27.73 0.70
C ILE A 382 -1.73 -27.06 0.50
N THR A 383 -1.83 -26.01 -0.33
CA THR A 383 -3.11 -25.34 -0.64
C THR A 383 -3.99 -26.21 -1.54
N ASP A 384 -3.41 -26.81 -2.59
CA ASP A 384 -4.14 -27.60 -3.57
C ASP A 384 -4.66 -28.91 -2.95
N LYS A 385 -3.89 -29.52 -2.03
CA LYS A 385 -4.23 -30.77 -1.32
C LYS A 385 -4.81 -30.58 0.08
N ALA A 386 -5.19 -29.35 0.46
CA ALA A 386 -5.67 -29.05 1.82
C ALA A 386 -6.87 -29.94 2.24
N ARG A 387 -7.80 -30.20 1.32
CA ARG A 387 -8.96 -31.09 1.57
C ARG A 387 -8.56 -32.57 1.73
N ASP A 388 -7.54 -33.05 1.02
CA ASP A 388 -7.08 -34.44 1.08
C ASP A 388 -6.35 -34.77 2.39
N PHE A 389 -5.67 -33.75 2.95
CA PHE A 389 -4.97 -33.81 4.24
C PHE A 389 -5.93 -33.76 5.44
N GLY A 390 -6.99 -32.94 5.34
CA GLY A 390 -7.98 -32.74 6.41
C GLY A 390 -7.55 -31.74 7.48
N ALA A 391 -8.52 -31.12 8.14
CA ALA A 391 -8.29 -30.02 9.08
C ALA A 391 -7.47 -30.43 10.33
N GLY A 392 -7.77 -31.59 10.92
CA GLY A 392 -7.11 -32.07 12.15
C GLY A 392 -5.59 -32.22 12.01
N PRO A 393 -5.07 -33.04 11.09
CA PRO A 393 -3.63 -33.20 10.88
C PRO A 393 -2.90 -31.90 10.53
N LEU A 394 -3.55 -31.00 9.77
CA LEU A 394 -2.99 -29.68 9.46
C LEU A 394 -2.85 -28.81 10.72
N PHE A 395 -3.94 -28.58 11.47
CA PHE A 395 -3.89 -27.70 12.65
C PHE A 395 -3.10 -28.30 13.81
N ASN A 396 -3.06 -29.62 13.96
CA ASN A 396 -2.24 -30.28 14.97
C ASN A 396 -0.73 -30.07 14.76
N GLN A 397 -0.27 -29.92 13.51
CA GLN A 397 1.14 -29.66 13.19
C GLN A 397 1.47 -28.16 13.07
N ILE A 398 0.52 -27.34 12.59
CA ILE A 398 0.76 -25.90 12.37
C ILE A 398 0.67 -25.10 13.67
N LEU A 399 -0.31 -25.37 14.54
CA LEU A 399 -0.55 -24.54 15.72
C LEU A 399 0.59 -24.58 16.76
N PRO A 400 1.25 -25.73 17.05
CA PRO A 400 2.41 -25.74 17.93
C PRO A 400 3.60 -24.91 17.40
N LEU A 401 3.83 -24.92 16.09
CA LEU A 401 4.88 -24.09 15.45
C LEU A 401 4.61 -22.60 15.63
N LEU A 402 3.33 -22.18 15.63
CA LEU A 402 2.97 -20.78 15.80
C LEU A 402 3.06 -20.31 17.27
N MET A 403 3.06 -21.24 18.22
CA MET A 403 3.24 -20.99 19.66
C MET A 403 4.70 -20.97 20.11
N SER A 404 5.67 -21.33 19.26
CA SER A 404 7.08 -21.36 19.66
C SER A 404 7.64 -19.94 19.82
N PRO A 405 8.21 -19.56 20.97
CA PRO A 405 8.70 -18.20 21.23
C PRO A 405 9.97 -17.85 20.42
N THR A 406 10.63 -18.82 19.80
CA THR A 406 11.82 -18.62 18.95
C THR A 406 11.48 -18.44 17.46
N LEU A 407 10.19 -18.33 17.13
CA LEU A 407 9.71 -18.12 15.76
C LEU A 407 9.97 -16.68 15.30
N GLU A 408 10.84 -16.52 14.30
CA GLU A 408 11.07 -15.23 13.65
C GLU A 408 9.78 -14.70 12.99
N ASP A 409 9.58 -13.37 12.97
CA ASP A 409 8.36 -12.76 12.42
C ASP A 409 8.13 -13.12 10.95
N GLN A 410 9.20 -13.30 10.17
CA GLN A 410 9.12 -13.77 8.79
C GLN A 410 8.70 -15.25 8.68
N GLU A 411 9.07 -16.09 9.65
CA GLU A 411 8.60 -17.48 9.73
C GLU A 411 7.13 -17.54 10.17
N ARG A 412 6.75 -16.69 11.15
CA ARG A 412 5.37 -16.47 11.60
C ARG A 412 4.45 -16.08 10.44
N HIS A 413 4.84 -15.08 9.67
CA HIS A 413 4.14 -14.60 8.48
C HIS A 413 3.91 -15.70 7.42
N LEU A 414 4.87 -16.60 7.25
CA LEU A 414 4.75 -17.72 6.33
C LEU A 414 3.76 -18.78 6.82
N LEU A 415 3.74 -19.08 8.12
CA LEU A 415 2.77 -19.99 8.73
C LEU A 415 1.35 -19.40 8.72
N VAL A 416 1.20 -18.10 9.00
CA VAL A 416 -0.08 -17.38 8.84
C VAL A 416 -0.60 -17.51 7.40
N LYS A 417 0.25 -17.28 6.39
CA LYS A 417 -0.11 -17.46 4.98
C LYS A 417 -0.46 -18.90 4.60
N VAL A 418 0.00 -19.90 5.34
CA VAL A 418 -0.50 -21.28 5.21
C VAL A 418 -1.89 -21.39 5.82
N ILE A 419 -2.09 -20.94 7.06
CA ILE A 419 -3.37 -20.99 7.78
C ILE A 419 -4.49 -20.36 6.97
N ASP A 420 -4.32 -19.14 6.48
CA ASP A 420 -5.31 -18.41 5.68
C ASP A 420 -5.75 -19.22 4.45
N ARG A 421 -4.78 -19.74 3.69
CA ARG A 421 -5.03 -20.53 2.47
C ARG A 421 -5.71 -21.86 2.73
N ILE A 422 -5.39 -22.55 3.84
CA ILE A 422 -6.07 -23.79 4.19
C ILE A 422 -7.47 -23.53 4.76
N LEU A 423 -7.69 -22.47 5.54
CA LEU A 423 -9.01 -22.09 6.04
C LEU A 423 -10.00 -21.87 4.89
N TYR A 424 -9.61 -21.10 3.88
CA TYR A 424 -10.43 -20.86 2.67
C TYR A 424 -10.77 -22.15 1.89
N LYS A 425 -9.93 -23.19 1.97
CA LYS A 425 -10.16 -24.47 1.29
C LYS A 425 -10.98 -25.45 2.14
N LEU A 426 -10.78 -25.45 3.46
CA LEU A 426 -11.38 -26.40 4.39
C LEU A 426 -12.84 -26.06 4.72
N ASP A 427 -13.21 -24.78 4.73
CA ASP A 427 -14.60 -24.32 4.90
C ASP A 427 -15.21 -24.92 6.19
N ASP A 428 -16.37 -25.58 6.14
CA ASP A 428 -17.05 -26.19 7.29
C ASP A 428 -16.18 -27.15 8.15
N LEU A 429 -15.12 -27.75 7.60
CA LEU A 429 -14.25 -28.71 8.32
C LEU A 429 -13.49 -28.09 9.49
N VAL A 430 -13.45 -26.76 9.60
CA VAL A 430 -12.69 -26.04 10.65
C VAL A 430 -13.44 -25.96 11.99
N ARG A 431 -14.76 -26.15 12.00
CA ARG A 431 -15.65 -25.89 13.15
C ARG A 431 -15.18 -26.53 14.48
N PRO A 432 -14.72 -27.80 14.55
CA PRO A 432 -14.24 -28.40 15.80
C PRO A 432 -12.94 -27.79 16.34
N TYR A 433 -12.17 -27.11 15.49
CA TYR A 433 -10.85 -26.58 15.81
C TYR A 433 -10.85 -25.08 16.13
N VAL A 434 -12.01 -24.42 16.05
CA VAL A 434 -12.17 -22.96 16.24
C VAL A 434 -11.56 -22.48 17.56
N HIS A 435 -11.83 -23.16 18.68
CA HIS A 435 -11.24 -22.81 19.98
C HIS A 435 -9.71 -22.91 19.97
N LYS A 436 -9.17 -24.02 19.44
CA LYS A 436 -7.72 -24.26 19.37
C LYS A 436 -7.01 -23.26 18.47
N ILE A 437 -7.67 -22.78 17.41
CA ILE A 437 -7.15 -21.71 16.55
C ILE A 437 -7.21 -20.36 17.28
N LEU A 438 -8.35 -20.02 17.90
CA LEU A 438 -8.52 -18.74 18.60
C LEU A 438 -7.49 -18.55 19.70
N VAL A 439 -7.25 -19.54 20.57
CA VAL A 439 -6.26 -19.45 21.66
C VAL A 439 -4.84 -19.10 21.16
N VAL A 440 -4.47 -19.52 19.95
CA VAL A 440 -3.16 -19.24 19.34
C VAL A 440 -3.12 -17.91 18.58
N ILE A 441 -4.25 -17.49 17.99
CA ILE A 441 -4.31 -16.29 17.13
C ILE A 441 -4.75 -15.03 17.89
N GLU A 442 -5.52 -15.17 18.97
CA GLU A 442 -5.96 -14.05 19.80
C GLU A 442 -4.83 -13.19 20.39
N PRO A 443 -3.71 -13.75 20.89
CA PRO A 443 -2.55 -12.97 21.32
C PRO A 443 -1.96 -12.07 20.22
N LEU A 444 -2.03 -12.49 18.95
CA LEU A 444 -1.53 -11.66 17.83
C LEU A 444 -2.32 -10.35 17.67
N LEU A 445 -3.55 -10.25 18.18
CA LEU A 445 -4.35 -9.01 18.14
C LEU A 445 -3.82 -7.90 19.05
N ILE A 446 -2.92 -8.22 19.99
CA ILE A 446 -2.30 -7.29 20.94
C ILE A 446 -0.77 -7.22 20.83
N ASP A 447 -0.18 -7.94 19.87
CA ASP A 447 1.26 -7.89 19.57
C ASP A 447 1.71 -6.44 19.32
N GLU A 448 2.99 -6.10 19.57
CA GLU A 448 3.53 -4.76 19.33
C GLU A 448 3.67 -4.45 17.84
N ASP A 449 3.91 -5.46 17.01
CA ASP A 449 3.97 -5.29 15.56
C ASP A 449 2.57 -5.09 14.95
N TYR A 450 2.46 -4.09 14.06
CA TYR A 450 1.25 -3.83 13.31
C TYR A 450 0.92 -4.96 12.33
N TYR A 451 1.91 -5.59 11.68
CA TYR A 451 1.64 -6.63 10.68
C TYR A 451 1.15 -7.92 11.35
N ALA A 452 1.76 -8.37 12.44
CA ALA A 452 1.25 -9.44 13.30
C ALA A 452 -0.21 -9.17 13.74
N ARG A 453 -0.54 -7.94 14.14
CA ARG A 453 -1.93 -7.54 14.45
C ARG A 453 -2.87 -7.61 13.24
N VAL A 454 -2.44 -7.22 12.03
CA VAL A 454 -3.26 -7.34 10.80
C VAL A 454 -3.52 -8.82 10.49
N GLU A 455 -2.48 -9.63 10.55
CA GLU A 455 -2.52 -11.07 10.29
C GLU A 455 -3.46 -11.83 11.22
N GLY A 456 -3.41 -11.54 12.52
CA GLY A 456 -4.38 -12.07 13.48
C GLY A 456 -5.82 -11.70 13.14
N ARG A 457 -6.06 -10.47 12.66
CA ARG A 457 -7.39 -10.03 12.20
C ARG A 457 -7.84 -10.75 10.94
N GLU A 458 -6.96 -10.95 9.96
CA GLU A 458 -7.29 -11.65 8.71
C GLU A 458 -7.67 -13.12 8.98
N ILE A 459 -6.88 -13.83 9.79
CA ILE A 459 -7.16 -15.22 10.17
C ILE A 459 -8.50 -15.32 10.91
N ILE A 460 -8.77 -14.47 11.91
CA ILE A 460 -10.04 -14.50 12.65
C ILE A 460 -11.22 -14.12 11.74
N SER A 461 -11.04 -13.18 10.80
CA SER A 461 -12.07 -12.82 9.81
C SER A 461 -12.43 -13.99 8.89
N ASN A 462 -11.43 -14.73 8.41
CA ASN A 462 -11.66 -15.87 7.52
C ASN A 462 -12.11 -17.13 8.27
N LEU A 463 -11.65 -17.33 9.52
CA LEU A 463 -12.19 -18.32 10.44
C LEU A 463 -13.67 -18.06 10.74
N ALA A 464 -14.07 -16.81 11.00
CA ALA A 464 -15.46 -16.44 11.26
C ALA A 464 -16.38 -16.74 10.07
N LYS A 465 -15.90 -16.51 8.84
CA LYS A 465 -16.64 -16.84 7.61
C LYS A 465 -16.79 -18.35 7.39
N ALA A 466 -15.76 -19.14 7.70
CA ALA A 466 -15.77 -20.60 7.54
C ALA A 466 -16.51 -21.34 8.68
N ALA A 467 -16.41 -20.86 9.91
CA ALA A 467 -17.06 -21.47 11.08
C ALA A 467 -18.51 -21.01 11.31
N GLY A 468 -18.83 -19.78 10.91
CA GLY A 468 -20.13 -19.14 11.12
C GLY A 468 -20.32 -18.56 12.54
N LEU A 469 -21.22 -17.58 12.64
CA LEU A 469 -21.41 -16.76 13.85
C LEU A 469 -21.74 -17.58 15.10
N ALA A 470 -22.65 -18.55 14.98
CA ALA A 470 -23.13 -19.34 16.12
C ALA A 470 -21.99 -20.12 16.79
N THR A 471 -21.11 -20.73 15.99
CA THR A 471 -19.91 -21.42 16.47
C THR A 471 -18.99 -20.44 17.18
N MET A 472 -18.64 -19.31 16.56
CA MET A 472 -17.78 -18.27 17.16
C MET A 472 -18.32 -17.77 18.51
N ILE A 473 -19.62 -17.46 18.60
CA ILE A 473 -20.27 -17.03 19.86
C ILE A 473 -20.22 -18.14 20.91
N SER A 474 -20.50 -19.40 20.53
CA SER A 474 -20.49 -20.53 21.47
C SER A 474 -19.10 -20.78 22.06
N THR A 475 -18.04 -20.59 21.26
CA THR A 475 -16.65 -20.82 21.66
C THR A 475 -16.10 -19.74 22.59
N MET A 476 -16.32 -18.45 22.28
CA MET A 476 -15.74 -17.34 23.05
C MET A 476 -16.63 -16.84 24.20
N ARG A 477 -17.86 -17.35 24.34
CA ARG A 477 -18.78 -16.94 25.44
C ARG A 477 -18.19 -17.16 26.84
N PRO A 478 -17.52 -18.29 27.17
CA PRO A 478 -16.92 -18.50 28.49
C PRO A 478 -15.78 -17.52 28.83
N ASP A 479 -15.13 -16.95 27.82
CA ASP A 479 -13.98 -16.06 27.99
C ASP A 479 -14.38 -14.61 28.32
N ILE A 480 -15.67 -14.27 28.20
CA ILE A 480 -16.21 -12.92 28.43
C ILE A 480 -16.24 -12.53 29.92
N ASP A 481 -16.59 -13.47 30.79
CA ASP A 481 -16.65 -13.30 32.25
C ASP A 481 -15.51 -13.98 33.01
N ASN A 482 -14.48 -14.43 32.29
CA ASN A 482 -13.21 -14.90 32.85
C ASN A 482 -12.61 -13.87 33.83
N LEU A 483 -12.00 -14.32 34.91
CA LEU A 483 -11.39 -13.45 35.92
C LEU A 483 -10.19 -12.68 35.36
N ASP A 484 -9.44 -13.30 34.43
CA ASP A 484 -8.29 -12.67 33.79
C ASP A 484 -8.71 -11.47 32.92
N GLU A 485 -8.00 -10.36 33.04
CA GLU A 485 -8.18 -9.17 32.20
C GLU A 485 -7.48 -9.30 30.84
N TYR A 486 -6.44 -10.13 30.74
CA TYR A 486 -5.74 -10.43 29.48
C TYR A 486 -6.66 -11.16 28.50
N VAL A 487 -7.23 -12.30 28.91
CA VAL A 487 -8.17 -13.10 28.10
C VAL A 487 -9.36 -12.24 27.67
N ARG A 488 -10.01 -11.52 28.60
CA ARG A 488 -11.12 -10.61 28.27
C ARG A 488 -10.72 -9.49 27.30
N ASN A 489 -9.46 -9.05 27.29
CA ASN A 489 -8.95 -8.04 26.36
C ASN A 489 -8.74 -8.61 24.94
N THR A 490 -8.18 -9.82 24.81
CA THR A 490 -8.01 -10.47 23.50
C THR A 490 -9.36 -10.88 22.92
N THR A 491 -10.23 -11.51 23.72
CA THR A 491 -11.57 -11.91 23.32
C THR A 491 -12.42 -10.72 22.88
N ALA A 492 -12.31 -9.57 23.56
CA ALA A 492 -13.03 -8.35 23.15
C ALA A 492 -12.59 -7.84 21.76
N ARG A 493 -11.31 -7.98 21.42
CA ARG A 493 -10.77 -7.66 20.09
C ARG A 493 -11.20 -8.70 19.06
N ALA A 494 -11.17 -9.99 19.40
CA ALA A 494 -11.62 -11.07 18.53
C ALA A 494 -13.09 -10.89 18.12
N PHE A 495 -13.98 -10.60 19.07
CA PHE A 495 -15.39 -10.30 18.77
C PHE A 495 -15.59 -9.08 17.85
N ALA A 496 -14.76 -8.04 17.97
CA ALA A 496 -14.81 -6.92 17.04
C ALA A 496 -14.39 -7.32 15.61
N VAL A 497 -13.39 -8.19 15.47
CA VAL A 497 -13.01 -8.77 14.16
C VAL A 497 -14.14 -9.62 13.59
N VAL A 498 -14.78 -10.46 14.41
CA VAL A 498 -15.97 -11.24 13.99
C VAL A 498 -17.11 -10.33 13.56
N ALA A 499 -17.35 -9.21 14.27
CA ALA A 499 -18.34 -8.21 13.88
C ALA A 499 -18.01 -7.54 12.53
N SER A 500 -16.73 -7.25 12.24
CA SER A 500 -16.31 -6.74 10.92
C SER A 500 -16.44 -7.78 9.80
N ALA A 501 -16.27 -9.06 10.12
CA ALA A 501 -16.28 -10.14 9.13
C ALA A 501 -17.70 -10.59 8.74
N LEU A 502 -18.63 -10.58 9.71
CA LEU A 502 -20.00 -11.09 9.55
C LEU A 502 -21.07 -9.99 9.61
N GLY A 503 -20.68 -8.75 9.92
CA GLY A 503 -21.55 -7.59 10.05
C GLY A 503 -22.03 -7.34 11.48
N ILE A 504 -21.99 -6.07 11.91
CA ILE A 504 -22.46 -5.65 13.25
C ILE A 504 -23.89 -6.12 13.57
N PRO A 505 -24.90 -6.05 12.65
CA PRO A 505 -26.28 -6.41 12.97
C PRO A 505 -26.47 -7.81 13.53
N SER A 506 -25.66 -8.78 13.08
CA SER A 506 -25.76 -10.16 13.54
C SER A 506 -25.28 -10.34 14.98
N LEU A 507 -24.39 -9.46 15.47
CA LEU A 507 -23.85 -9.50 16.83
C LEU A 507 -24.66 -8.65 17.83
N LEU A 508 -25.50 -7.71 17.37
CA LEU A 508 -26.26 -6.81 18.25
C LEU A 508 -27.07 -7.50 19.36
N PRO A 509 -27.83 -8.60 19.11
CA PRO A 509 -28.58 -9.28 20.18
C PRO A 509 -27.67 -9.86 21.27
N PHE A 510 -26.50 -10.36 20.87
CA PHE A 510 -25.49 -10.88 21.79
C PHE A 510 -24.87 -9.76 22.64
N LEU A 511 -24.48 -8.65 22.01
CA LEU A 511 -23.95 -7.47 22.73
C LEU A 511 -24.97 -6.92 23.73
N LYS A 512 -26.24 -6.80 23.33
CA LYS A 512 -27.33 -6.34 24.21
C LYS A 512 -27.50 -7.24 25.45
N ALA A 513 -27.36 -8.56 25.30
CA ALA A 513 -27.42 -9.51 26.41
C ALA A 513 -26.18 -9.42 27.32
N VAL A 514 -24.97 -9.30 26.75
CA VAL A 514 -23.70 -9.25 27.51
C VAL A 514 -23.58 -7.93 28.28
N CYS A 515 -23.81 -6.78 27.62
CA CYS A 515 -23.72 -5.45 28.25
C CYS A 515 -24.75 -5.25 29.38
N ARG A 516 -25.90 -5.94 29.33
CA ARG A 516 -26.96 -5.91 30.36
C ARG A 516 -26.93 -7.14 31.30
N SER A 517 -25.85 -7.91 31.29
CA SER A 517 -25.71 -9.10 32.13
C SER A 517 -25.70 -8.75 33.63
N LYS A 518 -26.60 -9.38 34.39
CA LYS A 518 -26.65 -9.28 35.86
C LYS A 518 -25.70 -10.27 36.57
N LYS A 519 -25.07 -11.20 35.84
CA LYS A 519 -24.24 -12.27 36.44
C LYS A 519 -22.89 -11.78 36.95
N SER A 520 -22.22 -10.92 36.17
CA SER A 520 -20.88 -10.42 36.49
C SER A 520 -20.68 -9.01 35.91
N TRP A 521 -19.93 -8.17 36.62
CA TRP A 521 -19.53 -6.87 36.08
C TRP A 521 -18.44 -7.01 35.01
N GLN A 522 -17.67 -8.11 35.05
CA GLN A 522 -16.70 -8.51 34.05
C GLN A 522 -17.37 -8.68 32.69
N ALA A 523 -18.51 -9.39 32.59
CA ALA A 523 -19.26 -9.52 31.35
C ALA A 523 -19.69 -8.16 30.79
N ARG A 524 -20.26 -7.29 31.64
CA ARG A 524 -20.69 -5.93 31.24
C ARG A 524 -19.51 -5.12 30.70
N HIS A 525 -18.39 -5.11 31.43
CA HIS A 525 -17.15 -4.45 31.03
C HIS A 525 -16.61 -4.96 29.68
N THR A 526 -16.53 -6.29 29.50
CA THR A 526 -16.06 -6.91 28.24
C THR A 526 -17.01 -6.61 27.08
N GLY A 527 -18.33 -6.67 27.30
CA GLY A 527 -19.32 -6.31 26.28
C GLY A 527 -19.16 -4.88 25.75
N ILE A 528 -19.00 -3.93 26.66
CA ILE A 528 -18.78 -2.51 26.31
C ILE A 528 -17.40 -2.33 25.64
N LYS A 529 -16.38 -3.10 26.07
CA LYS A 529 -15.07 -3.14 25.40
C LYS A 529 -15.15 -3.71 23.98
N ILE A 530 -16.02 -4.68 23.69
CA ILE A 530 -16.29 -5.13 22.32
C ILE A 530 -16.85 -3.97 21.49
N VAL A 531 -17.82 -3.20 22.02
CA VAL A 531 -18.36 -2.01 21.33
C VAL A 531 -17.26 -0.97 21.05
N GLN A 532 -16.35 -0.74 22.00
CA GLN A 532 -15.17 0.12 21.76
C GLN A 532 -14.23 -0.43 20.67
N GLN A 533 -13.96 -1.73 20.63
CA GLN A 533 -13.10 -2.30 19.60
C GLN A 533 -13.79 -2.35 18.22
N ILE A 534 -15.12 -2.49 18.17
CA ILE A 534 -15.92 -2.27 16.96
C ILE A 534 -15.77 -0.81 16.51
N ALA A 535 -15.84 0.16 17.44
CA ALA A 535 -15.60 1.58 17.18
C ALA A 535 -14.27 1.84 16.44
N ILE A 536 -13.18 1.30 17.00
CA ILE A 536 -11.83 1.48 16.47
C ILE A 536 -11.61 0.72 15.15
N LEU A 537 -12.20 -0.47 14.98
CA LEU A 537 -11.94 -1.31 13.80
C LEU A 537 -12.79 -0.94 12.58
N MET A 538 -14.03 -0.48 12.79
CA MET A 538 -14.96 -0.17 11.69
C MET A 538 -14.93 1.30 11.26
N GLY A 539 -14.50 2.22 12.15
CA GLY A 539 -14.48 3.66 11.87
C GLY A 539 -15.84 4.18 11.39
N CYS A 540 -15.85 4.98 10.34
CA CYS A 540 -17.07 5.58 9.76
C CYS A 540 -18.17 4.60 9.34
N ALA A 541 -17.85 3.30 9.13
CA ALA A 541 -18.85 2.29 8.74
C ALA A 541 -19.88 1.95 9.84
N ILE A 542 -19.77 2.57 11.02
CA ILE A 542 -20.66 2.35 12.18
C ILE A 542 -21.95 3.16 12.09
N LEU A 543 -21.98 4.26 11.31
CA LEU A 543 -23.08 5.23 11.30
C LEU A 543 -24.50 4.60 11.20
N PRO A 544 -24.76 3.57 10.36
CA PRO A 544 -26.08 2.91 10.28
C PRO A 544 -26.49 2.10 11.53
N HIS A 545 -25.56 1.87 12.45
CA HIS A 545 -25.72 1.05 13.65
C HIS A 545 -25.38 1.80 14.94
N LEU A 546 -24.94 3.06 14.84
CA LEU A 546 -24.47 3.90 15.94
C LEU A 546 -25.50 3.98 17.08
N ARG A 547 -26.74 4.38 16.76
CA ARG A 547 -27.85 4.45 17.72
C ARG A 547 -28.03 3.15 18.51
N ASN A 548 -28.08 2.01 17.82
CA ASN A 548 -28.23 0.70 18.47
C ASN A 548 -27.06 0.36 19.40
N LEU A 549 -25.83 0.74 19.04
CA LEU A 549 -24.66 0.52 19.88
C LEU A 549 -24.65 1.46 21.09
N VAL A 550 -25.07 2.71 20.93
CA VAL A 550 -25.20 3.68 22.04
C VAL A 550 -26.28 3.24 23.03
N GLU A 551 -27.48 2.89 22.56
CA GLU A 551 -28.57 2.34 23.40
C GLU A 551 -28.20 1.00 24.11
N ILE A 552 -27.19 0.28 23.61
CA ILE A 552 -26.65 -0.93 24.26
C ILE A 552 -25.68 -0.60 25.40
N ILE A 553 -25.00 0.55 25.38
CA ILE A 553 -23.96 0.90 26.38
C ILE A 553 -24.32 2.04 27.33
N GLU A 554 -25.34 2.86 27.03
CA GLU A 554 -25.71 4.05 27.82
C GLU A 554 -25.88 3.80 29.33
N HIS A 555 -26.43 2.65 29.71
CA HIS A 555 -26.65 2.28 31.12
C HIS A 555 -25.33 2.02 31.89
N GLY A 556 -24.22 1.80 31.17
CA GLY A 556 -22.89 1.61 31.76
C GLY A 556 -22.32 2.89 32.39
N LEU A 557 -22.83 4.08 32.05
CA LEU A 557 -22.41 5.34 32.66
C LEU A 557 -22.89 5.51 34.11
N VAL A 558 -23.99 4.84 34.49
CA VAL A 558 -24.59 4.90 35.83
C VAL A 558 -24.34 3.64 36.66
N ASP A 559 -23.48 2.75 36.16
CA ASP A 559 -23.07 1.52 36.85
C ASP A 559 -22.39 1.84 38.20
N GLU A 560 -22.61 1.00 39.22
CA GLU A 560 -21.93 1.13 40.51
C GLU A 560 -20.41 0.96 40.37
N GLN A 561 -19.98 0.10 39.45
CA GLN A 561 -18.57 -0.24 39.27
C GLN A 561 -17.84 0.81 38.42
N GLN A 562 -16.83 1.48 39.00
CA GLN A 562 -16.09 2.55 38.33
C GLN A 562 -15.41 2.09 37.03
N LYS A 563 -14.84 0.87 37.00
CA LYS A 563 -14.25 0.30 35.77
C LYS A 563 -15.26 0.26 34.61
N VAL A 564 -16.54 -0.01 34.88
CA VAL A 564 -17.58 -0.04 33.84
C VAL A 564 -17.94 1.37 33.37
N ARG A 565 -18.08 2.34 34.30
CA ARG A 565 -18.30 3.76 33.92
C ARG A 565 -17.18 4.30 33.03
N THR A 566 -15.92 4.03 33.40
CA THR A 566 -14.74 4.45 32.63
C THR A 566 -14.72 3.85 31.22
N ILE A 567 -14.89 2.53 31.06
CA ILE A 567 -14.88 1.92 29.72
C ILE A 567 -16.07 2.37 28.87
N THR A 568 -17.23 2.67 29.48
CA THR A 568 -18.40 3.21 28.78
C THR A 568 -18.11 4.59 28.20
N ALA A 569 -17.55 5.51 28.99
CA ALA A 569 -17.15 6.82 28.49
C ALA A 569 -16.05 6.72 27.40
N LEU A 570 -15.10 5.80 27.52
CA LEU A 570 -14.09 5.55 26.49
C LEU A 570 -14.66 4.88 25.22
N ALA A 571 -15.71 4.07 25.33
CA ALA A 571 -16.43 3.49 24.19
C ALA A 571 -17.25 4.56 23.45
N LEU A 572 -17.93 5.44 24.19
CA LEU A 572 -18.65 6.59 23.64
C LEU A 572 -17.71 7.57 22.94
N ALA A 573 -16.55 7.87 23.54
CA ALA A 573 -15.52 8.68 22.88
C ALA A 573 -15.06 8.08 21.55
N ALA A 574 -14.86 6.75 21.50
CA ALA A 574 -14.46 6.06 20.27
C ALA A 574 -15.59 5.99 19.23
N LEU A 575 -16.85 5.83 19.66
CA LEU A 575 -18.02 5.88 18.77
C LEU A 575 -18.21 7.29 18.18
N ALA A 576 -18.02 8.34 18.98
CA ALA A 576 -18.09 9.73 18.53
C ALA A 576 -16.94 10.05 17.57
N GLU A 577 -15.70 9.69 17.92
CA GLU A 577 -14.53 9.77 17.04
C GLU A 577 -14.80 9.12 15.68
N ALA A 578 -15.35 7.90 15.67
CA ALA A 578 -15.67 7.14 14.47
C ALA A 578 -16.87 7.70 13.68
N ALA A 579 -17.77 8.46 14.31
CA ALA A 579 -18.96 9.03 13.67
C ALA A 579 -18.75 10.45 13.11
N THR A 580 -17.76 11.19 13.64
CA THR A 580 -17.39 12.56 13.22
C THR A 580 -17.45 12.75 11.70
N PRO A 581 -18.16 13.77 11.18
CA PRO A 581 -18.91 14.83 11.87
C PRO A 581 -20.39 14.49 12.13
N TYR A 582 -20.87 13.30 11.80
CA TYR A 582 -22.30 12.95 11.82
C TYR A 582 -22.72 12.22 13.10
N GLY A 583 -24.03 12.12 13.33
CA GLY A 583 -24.60 11.17 14.30
C GLY A 583 -24.86 11.69 15.71
N ILE A 584 -24.83 13.01 15.94
CA ILE A 584 -25.14 13.64 17.25
C ILE A 584 -26.49 13.18 17.83
N GLU A 585 -27.51 13.01 16.99
CA GLU A 585 -28.84 12.48 17.35
C GLU A 585 -28.77 11.13 18.10
N SER A 586 -27.75 10.32 17.83
CA SER A 586 -27.58 9.01 18.48
C SER A 586 -27.04 9.12 19.91
N PHE A 587 -26.53 10.28 20.32
CA PHE A 587 -25.88 10.50 21.62
C PHE A 587 -26.73 11.31 22.61
N ASP A 588 -27.91 11.81 22.23
CA ASP A 588 -28.77 12.66 23.07
C ASP A 588 -29.04 12.07 24.48
N SER A 589 -29.42 10.78 24.55
CA SER A 589 -29.67 10.08 25.82
C SER A 589 -28.46 10.03 26.77
N VAL A 590 -27.26 10.18 26.21
CA VAL A 590 -25.97 10.03 26.88
C VAL A 590 -25.39 11.36 27.36
N LEU A 591 -25.75 12.48 26.72
CA LEU A 591 -25.25 13.80 27.08
C LEU A 591 -25.48 14.10 28.56
N LYS A 592 -26.74 14.07 29.01
CA LYS A 592 -27.11 14.45 30.40
C LYS A 592 -26.40 13.61 31.48
N PRO A 593 -26.27 12.27 31.36
CA PRO A 593 -25.39 11.47 32.21
C PRO A 593 -23.92 11.93 32.23
N LEU A 594 -23.31 12.22 31.07
CA LEU A 594 -21.92 12.70 31.00
C LEU A 594 -21.74 14.06 31.71
N TRP A 595 -22.66 15.00 31.49
CA TRP A 595 -22.67 16.33 32.13
C TRP A 595 -22.77 16.25 33.66
N LYS A 596 -23.60 15.34 34.18
CA LYS A 596 -23.65 15.07 35.62
C LYS A 596 -22.34 14.44 36.13
N GLY A 597 -21.76 13.53 35.34
CA GLY A 597 -20.52 12.84 35.66
C GLY A 597 -19.30 13.76 35.81
N ILE A 598 -19.09 14.72 34.90
CA ILE A 598 -17.92 15.63 34.99
C ILE A 598 -17.93 16.55 36.21
N ARG A 599 -19.11 16.86 36.77
CA ARG A 599 -19.25 17.65 37.99
C ARG A 599 -19.08 16.80 39.27
N GLN A 600 -19.27 15.48 39.19
CA GLN A 600 -19.28 14.57 40.35
C GLN A 600 -18.05 13.66 40.47
N HIS A 601 -17.38 13.34 39.37
CA HIS A 601 -16.23 12.44 39.34
C HIS A 601 -14.90 13.20 39.32
N ARG A 602 -13.83 12.56 39.79
CA ARG A 602 -12.44 13.08 39.78
C ARG A 602 -11.46 11.98 39.36
N GLY A 603 -10.21 12.36 39.06
CA GLY A 603 -9.16 11.45 38.62
C GLY A 603 -9.48 10.75 37.29
N LYS A 604 -9.01 9.51 37.11
CA LYS A 604 -9.14 8.76 35.83
C LYS A 604 -10.59 8.57 35.34
N GLY A 605 -11.57 8.59 36.24
CA GLY A 605 -12.99 8.59 35.86
C GLY A 605 -13.40 9.89 35.16
N LEU A 606 -12.97 11.05 35.68
CA LEU A 606 -13.19 12.35 35.05
C LEU A 606 -12.49 12.45 33.69
N ALA A 607 -11.26 11.94 33.58
CA ALA A 607 -10.50 11.92 32.32
C ALA A 607 -11.29 11.22 31.19
N ALA A 608 -11.88 10.04 31.46
CA ALA A 608 -12.67 9.33 30.46
C ALA A 608 -13.95 10.09 30.04
N PHE A 609 -14.61 10.77 30.98
CA PHE A 609 -15.80 11.58 30.71
C PHE A 609 -15.47 12.86 29.93
N LEU A 610 -14.38 13.56 30.28
CA LEU A 610 -13.87 14.70 29.52
C LEU A 610 -13.50 14.27 28.09
N LYS A 611 -12.85 13.11 27.92
CA LYS A 611 -12.58 12.56 26.58
C LYS A 611 -13.88 12.34 25.80
N ALA A 612 -14.90 11.72 26.39
CA ALA A 612 -16.18 11.51 25.72
C ALA A 612 -16.80 12.82 25.24
N ILE A 613 -16.83 13.85 26.09
CA ILE A 613 -17.41 15.16 25.76
C ILE A 613 -16.58 15.89 24.68
N GLY A 614 -15.25 15.87 24.76
CA GLY A 614 -14.41 16.51 23.72
C GLY A 614 -14.57 15.90 22.33
N TYR A 615 -14.88 14.60 22.25
CA TYR A 615 -15.23 13.97 20.97
C TYR A 615 -16.69 14.19 20.55
N LEU A 616 -17.59 14.62 21.45
CA LEU A 616 -18.98 14.93 21.12
C LEU A 616 -19.20 16.39 20.72
N ILE A 617 -18.43 17.34 21.27
CA ILE A 617 -18.56 18.77 20.95
C ILE A 617 -18.47 19.05 19.44
N PRO A 618 -17.52 18.50 18.66
CA PRO A 618 -17.44 18.73 17.21
C PRO A 618 -18.58 18.13 16.37
N LEU A 619 -19.48 17.32 16.96
CA LEU A 619 -20.67 16.80 16.29
C LEU A 619 -21.92 17.66 16.58
N MET A 620 -21.84 18.63 17.51
CA MET A 620 -22.95 19.48 17.89
C MET A 620 -23.11 20.68 16.97
N ASP A 621 -24.34 21.19 16.86
CA ASP A 621 -24.58 22.49 16.21
C ASP A 621 -23.83 23.62 16.96
N PRO A 622 -23.39 24.69 16.26
CA PRO A 622 -22.52 25.73 16.83
C PRO A 622 -23.04 26.37 18.12
N GLU A 623 -24.36 26.56 18.24
CA GLU A 623 -25.02 27.14 19.40
C GLU A 623 -24.85 26.28 20.67
N TYR A 624 -25.11 24.97 20.55
CA TYR A 624 -24.90 24.01 21.62
C TYR A 624 -23.42 23.81 21.91
N ALA A 625 -22.57 23.78 20.87
CA ALA A 625 -21.13 23.66 21.02
C ALA A 625 -20.53 24.82 21.83
N ASN A 626 -20.98 26.07 21.62
CA ASN A 626 -20.53 27.24 22.40
C ASN A 626 -20.90 27.10 23.89
N TYR A 627 -22.18 26.85 24.17
CA TYR A 627 -22.70 26.68 25.53
C TYR A 627 -21.95 25.57 26.30
N TYR A 628 -21.82 24.41 25.68
CA TYR A 628 -21.16 23.26 26.30
C TYR A 628 -19.63 23.43 26.40
N THR A 629 -19.00 24.13 25.46
CA THR A 629 -17.56 24.45 25.56
C THR A 629 -17.28 25.36 26.74
N LYS A 630 -18.05 26.44 26.93
CA LYS A 630 -17.86 27.39 28.05
C LYS A 630 -18.02 26.71 29.41
N GLU A 631 -18.99 25.80 29.55
CA GLU A 631 -19.17 24.95 30.75
C GLU A 631 -18.01 23.98 31.01
N VAL A 632 -17.47 23.33 29.97
CA VAL A 632 -16.34 22.37 30.10
C VAL A 632 -15.02 23.09 30.34
N MET A 633 -14.82 24.27 29.75
CA MET A 633 -13.54 24.99 29.81
C MET A 633 -13.14 25.36 31.24
N LEU A 634 -14.11 25.71 32.10
CA LEU A 634 -13.89 25.92 33.54
C LEU A 634 -13.29 24.67 34.24
N ILE A 635 -13.69 23.47 33.80
CA ILE A 635 -13.16 22.21 34.31
C ILE A 635 -11.78 21.92 33.68
N LEU A 636 -11.59 22.19 32.38
CA LEU A 636 -10.30 21.99 31.70
C LEU A 636 -9.21 22.86 32.32
N ILE A 637 -9.45 24.18 32.48
CA ILE A 637 -8.49 25.13 33.07
C ILE A 637 -8.08 24.69 34.48
N ARG A 638 -9.02 24.21 35.31
CA ARG A 638 -8.73 23.67 36.64
C ARG A 638 -7.76 22.48 36.61
N GLU A 639 -7.83 21.66 35.56
CA GLU A 639 -7.07 20.43 35.39
C GLU A 639 -5.80 20.61 34.54
N PHE A 640 -5.50 21.81 33.99
CA PHE A 640 -4.23 22.11 33.31
C PHE A 640 -3.01 21.87 34.21
N GLN A 641 -3.14 22.19 35.50
CA GLN A 641 -2.12 21.94 36.53
C GLN A 641 -2.06 20.48 37.03
N SER A 642 -2.84 19.55 36.46
CA SER A 642 -2.89 18.17 36.93
C SER A 642 -1.53 17.48 36.75
N PRO A 643 -1.01 16.76 37.76
CA PRO A 643 0.26 16.03 37.65
C PRO A 643 0.13 14.73 36.84
N ASP A 644 -1.10 14.28 36.53
CA ASP A 644 -1.33 13.05 35.76
C ASP A 644 -1.16 13.31 34.25
N GLU A 645 -0.14 12.67 33.66
CA GLU A 645 0.17 12.75 32.24
C GLU A 645 -0.96 12.19 31.34
N GLU A 646 -1.76 11.22 31.81
CA GLU A 646 -2.96 10.79 31.10
C GLU A 646 -4.01 11.90 31.06
N MET A 647 -4.19 12.61 32.17
CA MET A 647 -5.14 13.73 32.27
C MET A 647 -4.71 14.88 31.35
N LYS A 648 -3.43 15.29 31.37
CA LYS A 648 -2.90 16.32 30.45
C LYS A 648 -3.14 15.97 28.99
N LYS A 649 -2.89 14.71 28.59
CA LYS A 649 -3.10 14.23 27.20
C LYS A 649 -4.57 14.32 26.79
N ILE A 650 -5.51 13.95 27.66
CA ILE A 650 -6.93 14.16 27.39
C ILE A 650 -7.26 15.64 27.32
N VAL A 651 -6.86 16.44 28.30
CA VAL A 651 -7.21 17.86 28.40
C VAL A 651 -6.68 18.65 27.19
N LEU A 652 -5.44 18.42 26.74
CA LEU A 652 -4.91 18.97 25.48
C LEU A 652 -5.75 18.56 24.26
N LYS A 653 -6.15 17.28 24.17
CA LYS A 653 -6.97 16.78 23.06
C LYS A 653 -8.37 17.39 23.06
N VAL A 654 -8.98 17.59 24.23
CA VAL A 654 -10.27 18.26 24.36
C VAL A 654 -10.15 19.75 24.01
N VAL A 655 -9.11 20.46 24.48
CA VAL A 655 -8.84 21.86 24.07
C VAL A 655 -8.69 21.97 22.55
N LYS A 656 -7.93 21.07 21.91
CA LYS A 656 -7.82 20.99 20.45
C LYS A 656 -9.19 20.86 19.78
N GLN A 657 -10.07 20.01 20.30
CA GLN A 657 -11.41 19.76 19.74
C GLN A 657 -12.36 20.94 19.94
N CYS A 658 -12.37 21.55 21.14
CA CYS A 658 -13.17 22.73 21.42
C CYS A 658 -12.76 23.89 20.51
N CYS A 659 -11.47 24.20 20.39
CA CYS A 659 -11.00 25.30 19.54
C CYS A 659 -11.24 25.04 18.05
N ALA A 660 -11.22 23.78 17.60
CA ALA A 660 -11.56 23.43 16.21
C ALA A 660 -13.05 23.54 15.89
N THR A 661 -13.94 23.82 16.86
CA THR A 661 -15.39 23.85 16.64
C THR A 661 -15.89 25.26 16.35
N ASP A 662 -16.73 25.42 15.32
CA ASP A 662 -17.13 26.74 14.79
C ASP A 662 -17.99 27.61 15.73
N GLY A 663 -18.55 27.03 16.79
CA GLY A 663 -19.32 27.77 17.80
C GLY A 663 -18.48 28.58 18.80
N VAL A 664 -17.15 28.41 18.84
CA VAL A 664 -16.29 29.04 19.85
C VAL A 664 -15.71 30.35 19.33
N GLU A 665 -16.00 31.44 20.05
CA GLU A 665 -15.54 32.80 19.73
C GLU A 665 -14.03 32.95 19.94
N GLU A 666 -13.34 33.60 19.00
CA GLU A 666 -11.88 33.81 19.04
C GLU A 666 -11.44 34.62 20.26
N ASP A 667 -12.20 35.65 20.63
CA ASP A 667 -11.96 36.49 21.82
C ASP A 667 -11.99 35.67 23.12
N TYR A 668 -12.94 34.73 23.23
CA TYR A 668 -13.04 33.86 24.39
C TYR A 668 -11.80 32.95 24.53
N ILE A 669 -11.25 32.47 23.41
CA ILE A 669 -10.01 31.71 23.42
C ILE A 669 -8.85 32.61 23.87
N ARG A 670 -8.74 33.83 23.30
CA ARG A 670 -7.68 34.80 23.61
C ARG A 670 -7.59 35.14 25.10
N ASP A 671 -8.71 35.48 25.72
CA ASP A 671 -8.72 36.02 27.08
C ASP A 671 -8.64 34.93 28.16
N GLU A 672 -9.42 33.84 28.04
CA GLU A 672 -9.57 32.84 29.10
C GLU A 672 -8.65 31.62 28.92
N VAL A 673 -8.40 31.19 27.67
CA VAL A 673 -7.73 29.91 27.38
C VAL A 673 -6.22 30.09 27.19
N LEU A 674 -5.78 31.03 26.35
CA LEU A 674 -4.36 31.17 26.00
C LEU A 674 -3.44 31.44 27.21
N PRO A 675 -3.75 32.37 28.14
CA PRO A 675 -2.84 32.67 29.24
C PRO A 675 -2.63 31.46 30.16
N SER A 676 -3.71 30.72 30.41
CA SER A 676 -3.68 29.45 31.16
C SER A 676 -2.96 28.34 30.39
N PHE A 677 -3.14 28.26 29.07
CA PHE A 677 -2.54 27.22 28.23
C PHE A 677 -1.02 27.34 28.14
N PHE A 678 -0.50 28.51 27.77
CA PHE A 678 0.95 28.73 27.67
C PHE A 678 1.64 28.55 29.03
N LYS A 679 1.08 29.10 30.11
CA LYS A 679 1.67 28.99 31.47
C LYS A 679 1.85 27.54 31.97
N HIS A 680 0.95 26.62 31.63
CA HIS A 680 0.97 25.25 32.17
C HIS A 680 1.50 24.19 31.19
N PHE A 681 1.36 24.38 29.88
CA PHE A 681 1.80 23.40 28.89
C PHE A 681 3.11 23.76 28.17
N TRP A 682 3.44 25.04 28.02
CA TRP A 682 4.73 25.45 27.44
C TRP A 682 5.81 25.47 28.54
N GLN A 683 6.37 24.29 28.79
CA GLN A 683 7.41 24.03 29.78
C GLN A 683 8.45 23.08 29.20
N HIS A 684 9.73 23.22 29.55
CA HIS A 684 10.83 22.38 29.03
C HIS A 684 10.57 20.87 29.17
N ARG A 685 9.89 20.43 30.24
CA ARG A 685 9.53 19.02 30.46
C ARG A 685 8.62 18.45 29.36
N MET A 686 7.76 19.27 28.75
CA MET A 686 6.84 18.83 27.70
C MET A 686 7.54 18.56 26.37
N ALA A 687 8.68 19.21 26.12
CA ALA A 687 9.48 18.98 24.92
C ALA A 687 10.27 17.64 24.95
N LEU A 688 10.49 17.06 26.15
CA LEU A 688 11.24 15.81 26.33
C LEU A 688 10.42 14.55 25.98
N ASP A 689 9.12 14.48 26.34
CA ASP A 689 8.24 13.37 25.90
C ASP A 689 7.72 13.66 24.48
N ARG A 690 8.22 12.92 23.48
CA ARG A 690 7.80 13.00 22.07
C ARG A 690 6.27 12.90 21.87
N ARG A 691 5.53 12.21 22.77
CA ARG A 691 4.07 12.12 22.71
C ARG A 691 3.40 13.43 23.16
N ASN A 692 3.92 14.04 24.23
CA ASN A 692 3.46 15.33 24.73
C ASN A 692 3.82 16.46 23.77
N TYR A 693 5.08 16.51 23.35
CA TYR A 693 5.60 17.38 22.29
C TYR A 693 4.63 17.41 21.10
N ARG A 694 4.32 16.24 20.51
CA ARG A 694 3.48 16.20 19.31
C ARG A 694 2.06 16.66 19.58
N GLN A 695 1.46 16.21 20.69
CA GLN A 695 0.10 16.63 21.05
C GLN A 695 0.04 18.14 21.33
N LEU A 696 1.08 18.75 21.93
CA LEU A 696 1.14 20.18 22.23
C LEU A 696 1.30 21.01 20.96
N VAL A 697 2.25 20.66 20.08
CA VAL A 697 2.44 21.31 18.77
C VAL A 697 1.14 21.21 17.95
N ASP A 698 0.62 19.99 17.76
CA ASP A 698 -0.60 19.75 16.97
C ASP A 698 -1.86 20.36 17.63
N THR A 699 -1.85 20.73 18.92
CA THR A 699 -2.94 21.49 19.58
C THR A 699 -2.76 23.00 19.38
N THR A 700 -1.55 23.51 19.51
CA THR A 700 -1.23 24.95 19.35
C THR A 700 -1.50 25.42 17.92
N VAL A 701 -1.27 24.56 16.92
CA VAL A 701 -1.58 24.85 15.50
C VAL A 701 -3.09 25.02 15.25
N GLU A 702 -3.97 24.20 15.84
CA GLU A 702 -5.42 24.41 15.67
C GLU A 702 -5.92 25.66 16.39
N ILE A 703 -5.30 25.99 17.54
CA ILE A 703 -5.58 27.24 18.24
C ILE A 703 -5.20 28.43 17.36
N ALA A 704 -4.05 28.38 16.67
CA ALA A 704 -3.66 29.40 15.69
C ALA A 704 -4.62 29.47 14.49
N ASN A 705 -5.12 28.34 13.99
CA ASN A 705 -6.11 28.28 12.90
C ASN A 705 -7.41 29.04 13.21
N LYS A 706 -7.77 29.25 14.49
CA LYS A 706 -8.87 30.16 14.91
C LYS A 706 -8.38 31.55 15.28
N VAL A 707 -7.41 31.65 16.19
CA VAL A 707 -7.06 32.92 16.86
C VAL A 707 -6.23 33.87 15.97
N GLY A 708 -5.56 33.33 14.94
CA GLY A 708 -4.61 34.05 14.10
C GLY A 708 -3.16 33.63 14.36
N ALA A 709 -2.29 33.92 13.39
CA ALA A 709 -0.91 33.48 13.42
C ALA A 709 -0.06 34.36 14.34
N SER A 710 -0.23 35.69 14.24
CA SER A 710 0.54 36.68 14.98
C SER A 710 0.42 36.46 16.50
N GLU A 711 -0.81 36.31 16.98
CA GLU A 711 -1.16 36.14 18.38
C GLU A 711 -0.51 34.89 19.04
N ILE A 712 -0.29 33.83 18.28
CA ILE A 712 0.41 32.62 18.74
C ILE A 712 1.93 32.76 18.59
N ILE A 713 2.40 33.28 17.45
CA ILE A 713 3.83 33.43 17.15
C ILE A 713 4.50 34.42 18.12
N VAL A 714 3.86 35.54 18.46
CA VAL A 714 4.37 36.51 19.47
C VAL A 714 4.69 35.84 20.81
N ARG A 715 3.88 34.86 21.24
CA ARG A 715 4.06 34.17 22.53
C ARG A 715 5.20 33.17 22.56
N VAL A 716 5.71 32.73 21.41
CA VAL A 716 6.72 31.66 21.31
C VAL A 716 7.99 32.06 20.58
N VAL A 717 8.05 33.23 19.90
CA VAL A 717 9.26 33.64 19.16
C VAL A 717 10.46 33.88 20.07
N ASP A 718 10.28 34.42 21.27
CA ASP A 718 11.40 34.60 22.21
C ASP A 718 11.96 33.24 22.69
N ASP A 719 11.13 32.20 22.78
CA ASP A 719 11.52 30.82 23.11
C ASP A 719 12.37 30.14 22.02
N LEU A 720 12.47 30.71 20.79
CA LEU A 720 13.47 30.27 19.80
C LEU A 720 14.91 30.52 20.28
N LYS A 721 15.10 31.39 21.28
CA LYS A 721 16.41 31.71 21.88
C LYS A 721 16.67 31.03 23.22
N ASP A 722 15.84 30.07 23.62
CA ASP A 722 16.08 29.25 24.81
C ASP A 722 17.35 28.38 24.64
N GLU A 723 18.08 28.14 25.72
CA GLU A 723 19.30 27.32 25.73
C GLU A 723 19.04 25.84 25.36
N ALA A 724 17.82 25.33 25.59
CA ALA A 724 17.48 23.94 25.36
C ALA A 724 17.08 23.67 23.89
N GLU A 725 17.99 23.05 23.12
CA GLU A 725 17.79 22.70 21.70
C GLU A 725 16.46 21.98 21.42
N GLN A 726 16.06 21.04 22.28
CA GLN A 726 14.81 20.28 22.14
C GLN A 726 13.55 21.16 22.38
N TYR A 727 13.66 22.24 23.16
CA TYR A 727 12.58 23.21 23.36
C TYR A 727 12.51 24.17 22.16
N ARG A 728 13.65 24.71 21.70
CA ARG A 728 13.75 25.49 20.44
C ARG A 728 13.15 24.73 19.25
N LYS A 729 13.38 23.42 19.18
CA LYS A 729 12.80 22.53 18.15
C LYS A 729 11.27 22.47 18.20
N MET A 730 10.68 22.39 19.40
CA MET A 730 9.23 22.38 19.60
C MET A 730 8.59 23.69 19.16
N VAL A 731 9.23 24.81 19.51
CA VAL A 731 8.86 26.16 19.06
C VAL A 731 8.92 26.24 17.53
N MET A 732 10.04 25.81 16.93
CA MET A 732 10.25 25.88 15.48
C MET A 732 9.28 25.01 14.68
N GLU A 733 8.94 23.80 15.14
CA GLU A 733 7.89 22.97 14.50
C GLU A 733 6.50 23.60 14.62
N THR A 734 6.25 24.35 15.71
CA THR A 734 4.99 25.08 15.87
C THR A 734 4.92 26.26 14.92
N ILE A 735 5.96 27.10 14.85
CA ILE A 735 6.02 28.23 13.92
C ILE A 735 5.98 27.77 12.46
N GLU A 736 6.68 26.69 12.10
CA GLU A 736 6.61 26.07 10.77
C GLU A 736 5.16 25.77 10.38
N LYS A 737 4.45 24.95 11.17
CA LYS A 737 3.07 24.53 10.86
C LYS A 737 2.08 25.70 10.87
N VAL A 738 2.23 26.65 11.80
CA VAL A 738 1.37 27.85 11.85
C VAL A 738 1.56 28.70 10.60
N MET A 739 2.80 28.89 10.14
CA MET A 739 3.08 29.71 8.95
C MET A 739 2.83 28.98 7.62
N ASP A 740 2.90 27.64 7.57
CA ASP A 740 2.48 26.86 6.39
C ASP A 740 0.95 26.92 6.21
N ASN A 741 0.19 26.89 7.31
CA ASN A 741 -1.27 26.97 7.31
C ASN A 741 -1.83 28.40 7.05
N LEU A 742 -1.36 29.41 7.81
CA LEU A 742 -1.92 30.77 7.78
C LEU A 742 -1.11 31.77 6.94
N GLY A 743 0.13 31.42 6.57
CA GLY A 743 1.05 32.34 5.90
C GLY A 743 1.64 33.41 6.83
N ALA A 744 2.14 34.50 6.22
CA ALA A 744 2.85 35.59 6.90
C ALA A 744 2.20 36.97 6.70
N SER A 745 0.91 37.03 6.37
CA SER A 745 0.16 38.27 6.16
C SER A 745 -0.15 39.02 7.46
N ASP A 746 -0.41 38.27 8.54
CA ASP A 746 -0.79 38.75 9.88
C ASP A 746 0.42 39.21 10.73
N ILE A 747 1.64 38.94 10.25
CA ILE A 747 2.90 39.22 10.97
C ILE A 747 3.33 40.67 10.73
N ASP A 748 3.48 41.46 11.79
CA ASP A 748 3.93 42.85 11.72
C ASP A 748 5.46 42.95 11.46
N SER A 749 5.99 44.18 11.32
CA SER A 749 7.42 44.37 11.03
C SER A 749 8.32 43.98 12.20
N ARG A 750 7.85 44.15 13.45
CA ARG A 750 8.65 43.83 14.64
C ARG A 750 8.72 42.33 14.87
N LEU A 751 7.59 41.63 14.74
CA LEU A 751 7.57 40.17 14.84
C LEU A 751 8.36 39.53 13.70
N GLU A 752 8.36 40.10 12.50
CA GLU A 752 9.24 39.66 11.41
C GLU A 752 10.73 39.75 11.81
N GLU A 753 11.19 40.87 12.37
CA GLU A 753 12.57 41.02 12.85
C GLU A 753 12.91 40.01 13.95
N GLN A 754 12.07 39.89 14.98
CA GLN A 754 12.27 38.94 16.09
C GLN A 754 12.30 37.49 15.61
N LEU A 755 11.45 37.14 14.64
CA LEU A 755 11.33 35.80 14.08
C LEU A 755 12.55 35.46 13.21
N ILE A 756 13.01 36.38 12.36
CA ILE A 756 14.24 36.18 11.56
C ILE A 756 15.48 36.05 12.46
N ASP A 757 15.61 36.86 13.50
CA ASP A 757 16.73 36.78 14.44
C ASP A 757 16.66 35.49 15.29
N GLY A 758 15.46 35.11 15.76
CA GLY A 758 15.19 33.86 16.46
C GLY A 758 15.56 32.62 15.64
N ILE A 759 15.16 32.54 14.36
CA ILE A 759 15.53 31.39 13.52
C ILE A 759 17.02 31.39 13.16
N LEU A 760 17.65 32.56 13.00
CA LEU A 760 19.09 32.61 12.72
C LEU A 760 19.88 32.08 13.92
N TYR A 761 19.50 32.47 15.13
CA TYR A 761 20.09 31.97 16.38
C TYR A 761 19.83 30.47 16.58
N ALA A 762 18.56 30.02 16.54
CA ALA A 762 18.19 28.62 16.70
C ALA A 762 18.87 27.69 15.66
N PHE A 763 19.03 28.19 14.43
CA PHE A 763 19.80 27.50 13.40
C PHE A 763 21.29 27.51 13.74
N GLN A 764 21.88 28.62 14.23
CA GLN A 764 23.32 28.77 14.51
C GLN A 764 23.83 27.81 15.58
N GLU A 765 23.10 27.65 16.67
CA GLU A 765 23.49 26.80 17.79
C GLU A 765 23.03 25.33 17.69
N GLN A 766 22.54 24.92 16.52
CA GLN A 766 22.08 23.55 16.29
C GLN A 766 23.23 22.54 16.41
N THR A 767 23.17 21.62 17.39
CA THR A 767 24.18 20.57 17.57
C THR A 767 23.82 19.28 16.83
N THR A 768 22.52 18.99 16.67
CA THR A 768 22.01 17.79 16.00
C THR A 768 21.31 18.12 14.68
N GLU A 769 21.49 17.28 13.66
CA GLU A 769 20.78 17.46 12.39
C GLU A 769 19.29 17.17 12.55
N ASP A 770 18.49 18.23 12.48
CA ASP A 770 17.04 18.12 12.46
C ASP A 770 16.45 18.77 11.21
N SER A 771 15.66 17.97 10.48
CA SER A 771 14.87 18.44 9.35
C SER A 771 13.88 19.53 9.76
N VAL A 772 13.44 19.57 11.03
CA VAL A 772 12.52 20.58 11.56
C VAL A 772 13.09 21.99 11.42
N MET A 773 14.34 22.22 11.84
CA MET A 773 14.98 23.54 11.74
C MET A 773 15.14 23.99 10.28
N LEU A 774 15.53 23.06 9.40
CA LEU A 774 15.66 23.32 7.97
C LEU A 774 14.30 23.58 7.28
N ASN A 775 13.26 22.85 7.69
CA ASN A 775 11.90 23.04 7.19
C ASN A 775 11.35 24.39 7.64
N GLY A 776 11.32 24.66 8.95
CA GLY A 776 10.86 25.93 9.49
C GLY A 776 11.55 27.12 8.84
N PHE A 777 12.90 27.12 8.74
CA PHE A 777 13.63 28.22 8.10
C PHE A 777 13.22 28.40 6.63
N GLY A 778 13.09 27.30 5.88
CA GLY A 778 12.63 27.34 4.49
C GLY A 778 11.19 27.86 4.35
N THR A 779 10.26 27.33 5.14
CA THR A 779 8.84 27.71 5.15
C THR A 779 8.66 29.19 5.51
N ILE A 780 9.35 29.66 6.55
CA ILE A 780 9.34 31.06 6.99
C ILE A 780 9.83 31.99 5.87
N VAL A 781 10.99 31.71 5.28
CA VAL A 781 11.57 32.54 4.20
C VAL A 781 10.65 32.53 2.97
N ASN A 782 10.03 31.40 2.64
CA ASN A 782 9.06 31.28 1.55
C ASN A 782 7.76 32.06 1.83
N ALA A 783 7.24 32.00 3.05
CA ALA A 783 6.01 32.69 3.46
C ALA A 783 6.19 34.22 3.53
N LEU A 784 7.33 34.71 4.01
CA LEU A 784 7.68 36.14 3.99
C LEU A 784 7.95 36.65 2.56
N GLY A 785 8.42 35.77 1.66
CA GLY A 785 8.56 36.05 0.23
C GLY A 785 9.44 37.27 -0.04
N LYS A 786 8.84 38.38 -0.48
CA LYS A 786 9.58 39.62 -0.79
C LYS A 786 10.06 40.38 0.45
N ARG A 787 9.40 40.21 1.61
CA ARG A 787 9.72 40.96 2.85
C ARG A 787 11.13 40.64 3.34
N VAL A 788 11.55 39.38 3.18
CA VAL A 788 12.87 38.87 3.60
C VAL A 788 14.08 39.53 2.93
N LYS A 789 13.88 40.38 1.90
CA LYS A 789 14.96 40.97 1.09
C LYS A 789 16.04 41.67 1.94
N ALA A 790 15.66 42.38 3.00
CA ALA A 790 16.60 43.07 3.88
C ALA A 790 17.56 42.11 4.60
N TYR A 791 17.09 40.90 4.93
CA TYR A 791 17.83 39.91 5.72
C TYR A 791 18.62 38.91 4.85
N LEU A 792 18.35 38.83 3.54
CA LEU A 792 19.06 37.91 2.62
C LEU A 792 20.59 37.98 2.72
N PRO A 793 21.26 39.15 2.84
CA PRO A 793 22.71 39.20 3.02
C PRO A 793 23.20 38.50 4.30
N GLN A 794 22.48 38.65 5.42
CA GLN A 794 22.79 38.03 6.71
C GLN A 794 22.51 36.52 6.69
N ILE A 795 21.41 36.11 6.06
CA ILE A 795 21.06 34.70 5.85
C ILE A 795 22.14 34.03 4.99
N CYS A 796 22.52 34.61 3.85
CA CYS A 796 23.57 34.06 2.98
C CYS A 796 24.96 34.07 3.66
N GLY A 797 25.30 35.08 4.45
CA GLY A 797 26.52 35.09 5.27
C GLY A 797 26.56 33.93 6.27
N THR A 798 25.44 33.66 6.95
CA THR A 798 25.30 32.52 7.88
C THR A 798 25.40 31.17 7.15
N ILE A 799 24.79 31.05 5.96
CA ILE A 799 24.87 29.86 5.11
C ILE A 799 26.31 29.59 4.66
N LEU A 800 27.03 30.62 4.18
CA LEU A 800 28.44 30.50 3.78
C LEU A 800 29.35 30.10 4.95
N TRP A 801 29.12 30.68 6.13
CA TRP A 801 29.85 30.30 7.34
C TRP A 801 29.61 28.83 7.72
N ARG A 802 28.37 28.34 7.63
CA ARG A 802 28.06 26.90 7.82
C ARG A 802 28.65 25.99 6.76
N LEU A 803 28.67 26.42 5.50
CA LEU A 803 29.23 25.63 4.40
C LEU A 803 30.75 25.44 4.58
N ASN A 804 31.41 26.32 5.32
CA ASN A 804 32.82 26.19 5.71
C ASN A 804 33.03 25.37 7.00
N ASN A 805 31.96 24.86 7.64
CA ASN A 805 32.08 24.10 8.89
C ASN A 805 32.76 22.73 8.65
N LYS A 806 33.55 22.28 9.62
CA LYS A 806 34.21 20.96 9.62
C LYS A 806 33.19 19.82 9.57
N ALA A 807 32.03 19.98 10.22
CA ALA A 807 30.96 19.00 10.22
C ALA A 807 30.27 18.91 8.85
N ALA A 808 30.52 17.82 8.12
CA ALA A 808 29.87 17.51 6.84
C ALA A 808 28.34 17.66 6.89
N LYS A 809 27.74 17.19 7.99
CA LYS A 809 26.33 17.32 8.35
C LYS A 809 25.79 18.77 8.25
N VAL A 810 26.51 19.72 8.86
CA VAL A 810 26.17 21.16 8.80
C VAL A 810 26.31 21.73 7.38
N ARG A 811 27.29 21.26 6.60
CA ARG A 811 27.46 21.64 5.18
C ARG A 811 26.29 21.16 4.32
N GLN A 812 25.79 19.95 4.55
CA GLN A 812 24.60 19.40 3.87
C GLN A 812 23.37 20.29 4.13
N GLN A 813 23.09 20.59 5.39
CA GLN A 813 21.94 21.40 5.78
C GLN A 813 22.00 22.83 5.18
N ALA A 814 23.20 23.43 5.12
CA ALA A 814 23.41 24.71 4.47
C ALA A 814 23.11 24.67 2.96
N ALA A 815 23.57 23.63 2.26
CA ALA A 815 23.27 23.44 0.83
C ALA A 815 21.77 23.15 0.59
N ASP A 816 21.13 22.32 1.41
CA ASP A 816 19.69 22.05 1.33
C ASP A 816 18.86 23.33 1.55
N LEU A 817 19.31 24.24 2.42
CA LEU A 817 18.66 25.54 2.62
C LEU A 817 18.75 26.42 1.38
N ILE A 818 19.92 26.50 0.71
CA ILE A 818 20.08 27.23 -0.57
C ILE A 818 19.07 26.74 -1.61
N SER A 819 18.90 25.41 -1.73
CA SER A 819 17.94 24.80 -2.66
C SER A 819 16.50 25.29 -2.44
N ARG A 820 16.10 25.47 -1.17
CA ARG A 820 14.76 25.95 -0.79
C ARG A 820 14.58 27.45 -1.04
N ILE A 821 15.56 28.28 -0.66
CA ILE A 821 15.44 29.74 -0.74
C ILE A 821 15.71 30.33 -2.15
N ALA A 822 16.27 29.55 -3.09
CA ALA A 822 16.65 30.04 -4.42
C ALA A 822 15.51 30.76 -5.18
N ILE A 823 14.27 30.27 -5.05
CA ILE A 823 13.08 30.89 -5.68
C ILE A 823 12.77 32.26 -5.04
N VAL A 824 12.95 32.39 -3.73
CA VAL A 824 12.75 33.64 -2.99
C VAL A 824 13.83 34.65 -3.32
N MET A 825 15.11 34.24 -3.34
CA MET A 825 16.24 35.10 -3.71
C MET A 825 16.03 35.74 -5.10
N ARG A 826 15.50 34.98 -6.06
CA ARG A 826 15.12 35.47 -7.39
C ARG A 826 13.98 36.48 -7.35
N THR A 827 12.96 36.20 -6.54
CA THR A 827 11.79 37.07 -6.38
C THR A 827 12.16 38.41 -5.71
N CYS A 828 13.18 38.40 -4.85
CA CYS A 828 13.83 39.58 -4.27
C CYS A 828 14.82 40.29 -5.22
N GLN A 829 15.06 39.74 -6.42
CA GLN A 829 15.97 40.23 -7.46
C GLN A 829 17.48 40.17 -7.13
N GLU A 830 17.88 39.38 -6.12
CA GLU A 830 19.28 39.27 -5.70
C GLU A 830 20.08 38.25 -6.53
N GLU A 831 20.13 38.47 -7.85
CA GLU A 831 20.85 37.61 -8.81
C GLU A 831 22.35 37.51 -8.49
N LYS A 832 22.98 38.59 -8.03
CA LYS A 832 24.42 38.61 -7.68
C LYS A 832 24.74 37.69 -6.50
N LEU A 833 23.85 37.64 -5.51
CA LEU A 833 24.01 36.82 -4.31
C LEU A 833 23.86 35.33 -4.66
N MET A 834 22.90 34.99 -5.53
CA MET A 834 22.79 33.64 -6.10
C MET A 834 24.01 33.26 -6.95
N GLY A 835 24.56 34.19 -7.73
CA GLY A 835 25.78 33.98 -8.52
C GLY A 835 27.00 33.68 -7.64
N HIS A 836 27.17 34.40 -6.54
CA HIS A 836 28.23 34.14 -5.56
C HIS A 836 28.06 32.76 -4.89
N LEU A 837 26.85 32.41 -4.44
CA LEU A 837 26.55 31.06 -3.93
C LEU A 837 26.82 29.97 -5.00
N GLY A 838 26.54 30.24 -6.28
CA GLY A 838 26.81 29.34 -7.39
C GLY A 838 28.30 29.05 -7.59
N VAL A 839 29.17 30.06 -7.44
CA VAL A 839 30.63 29.89 -7.50
C VAL A 839 31.14 29.09 -6.29
N VAL A 840 30.71 29.44 -5.07
CA VAL A 840 31.13 28.71 -3.86
C VAL A 840 30.68 27.24 -3.93
N LEU A 841 29.42 26.97 -4.26
CA LEU A 841 28.92 25.61 -4.44
C LEU A 841 29.66 24.86 -5.56
N TYR A 842 30.14 25.55 -6.60
CA TYR A 842 30.94 24.94 -7.65
C TYR A 842 32.31 24.47 -7.17
N GLU A 843 32.98 25.25 -6.32
CA GLU A 843 34.26 24.85 -5.70
C GLU A 843 34.10 23.59 -4.84
N TYR A 844 32.95 23.44 -4.17
CA TYR A 844 32.60 22.25 -3.37
C TYR A 844 32.17 21.01 -4.18
N LEU A 845 32.22 20.99 -5.52
CA LEU A 845 32.00 19.75 -6.31
C LEU A 845 33.04 18.64 -6.06
N GLY A 846 34.13 18.96 -5.34
CA GLY A 846 35.13 17.99 -4.88
C GLY A 846 34.85 17.35 -3.51
N GLU A 847 33.69 17.60 -2.90
CA GLU A 847 33.32 17.10 -1.57
C GLU A 847 33.38 15.56 -1.47
N GLU A 848 34.05 15.05 -0.43
CA GLU A 848 34.28 13.62 -0.21
C GLU A 848 33.00 12.91 0.28
N TYR A 849 32.18 13.61 1.06
CA TYR A 849 30.96 13.07 1.65
C TYR A 849 29.81 13.10 0.62
N PRO A 850 29.29 11.94 0.17
CA PRO A 850 28.35 11.91 -0.95
C PRO A 850 26.95 12.42 -0.57
N GLU A 851 26.59 12.43 0.72
CA GLU A 851 25.32 13.02 1.17
C GLU A 851 25.34 14.55 1.04
N VAL A 852 26.47 15.17 1.37
CA VAL A 852 26.73 16.61 1.23
C VAL A 852 26.84 16.99 -0.25
N LEU A 853 27.63 16.25 -1.03
CA LEU A 853 27.75 16.45 -2.48
C LEU A 853 26.39 16.39 -3.18
N GLY A 854 25.53 15.44 -2.80
CA GLY A 854 24.15 15.36 -3.30
C GLY A 854 23.32 16.61 -3.02
N SER A 855 23.47 17.22 -1.84
CA SER A 855 22.80 18.48 -1.47
C SER A 855 23.40 19.69 -2.19
N ILE A 856 24.73 19.74 -2.39
CA ILE A 856 25.40 20.78 -3.19
C ILE A 856 24.88 20.77 -4.64
N LEU A 857 24.76 19.59 -5.25
CA LEU A 857 24.17 19.42 -6.57
C LEU A 857 22.69 19.81 -6.61
N GLY A 858 21.94 19.49 -5.54
CA GLY A 858 20.55 19.94 -5.36
C GLY A 858 20.43 21.47 -5.29
N ALA A 859 21.34 22.13 -4.57
CA ALA A 859 21.42 23.58 -4.46
C ALA A 859 21.75 24.25 -5.80
N LEU A 860 22.75 23.72 -6.53
CA LEU A 860 23.10 24.18 -7.87
C LEU A 860 21.95 24.00 -8.86
N LYS A 861 21.25 22.87 -8.83
CA LYS A 861 20.00 22.64 -9.57
C LYS A 861 18.94 23.68 -9.21
N GLY A 862 18.77 24.01 -7.93
CA GLY A 862 17.89 25.08 -7.46
C GLY A 862 18.22 26.43 -8.10
N ILE A 863 19.49 26.85 -8.06
CA ILE A 863 19.96 28.11 -8.65
C ILE A 863 19.81 28.11 -10.19
N VAL A 864 20.27 27.06 -10.88
CA VAL A 864 20.24 26.90 -12.34
C VAL A 864 18.81 26.92 -12.90
N ASN A 865 17.84 26.39 -12.15
CA ASN A 865 16.43 26.45 -12.51
C ASN A 865 15.85 27.89 -12.53
N VAL A 866 16.52 28.85 -11.90
CA VAL A 866 15.91 30.13 -11.50
C VAL A 866 16.67 31.36 -12.01
N ILE A 867 18.01 31.33 -12.05
CA ILE A 867 18.84 32.47 -12.48
C ILE A 867 18.85 32.68 -14.01
N GLY A 868 18.75 31.58 -14.77
CA GLY A 868 18.82 31.57 -16.24
C GLY A 868 20.25 31.40 -16.79
N MET A 869 20.36 30.71 -17.92
CA MET A 869 21.62 30.11 -18.39
C MET A 869 22.74 31.08 -18.76
N HIS A 870 22.41 32.33 -19.09
CA HIS A 870 23.37 33.38 -19.49
C HIS A 870 23.95 34.17 -18.31
N LYS A 871 23.34 34.09 -17.12
CA LYS A 871 23.80 34.77 -15.88
C LYS A 871 24.39 33.81 -14.84
N MET A 872 24.45 32.52 -15.15
CA MET A 872 25.01 31.54 -14.23
C MET A 872 26.51 31.74 -14.08
N THR A 873 26.96 31.88 -12.83
CA THR A 873 28.38 31.84 -12.44
C THR A 873 28.56 30.63 -11.52
N PRO A 874 29.37 29.62 -11.88
CA PRO A 874 30.21 29.51 -13.08
C PRO A 874 29.43 29.33 -14.40
N PRO A 875 30.04 29.62 -15.56
CA PRO A 875 29.47 29.29 -16.87
C PRO A 875 29.18 27.80 -17.04
N ILE A 876 28.12 27.48 -17.78
CA ILE A 876 27.69 26.09 -18.06
C ILE A 876 28.78 25.27 -18.76
N LYS A 877 29.59 25.92 -19.60
CA LYS A 877 30.74 25.34 -20.30
C LYS A 877 31.77 24.70 -19.36
N ASP A 878 31.93 25.26 -18.17
CA ASP A 878 32.89 24.80 -17.17
C ASP A 878 32.21 23.85 -16.16
N LEU A 879 30.95 24.13 -15.82
CA LEU A 879 30.15 23.33 -14.89
C LEU A 879 29.91 21.90 -15.41
N LEU A 880 29.46 21.73 -16.65
CA LEU A 880 29.01 20.43 -17.14
C LEU A 880 30.15 19.38 -17.28
N PRO A 881 31.35 19.69 -17.81
CA PRO A 881 32.48 18.76 -17.79
C PRO A 881 32.92 18.32 -16.38
N ARG A 882 32.64 19.13 -15.34
CA ARG A 882 32.87 18.78 -13.94
C ARG A 882 31.78 17.84 -13.38
N LEU A 883 30.56 17.87 -13.92
CA LEU A 883 29.47 16.95 -13.58
C LEU A 883 29.63 15.56 -14.23
N THR A 884 30.16 15.47 -15.45
CA THR A 884 30.34 14.19 -16.16
C THR A 884 31.05 13.10 -15.33
N PRO A 885 32.18 13.34 -14.63
CA PRO A 885 32.78 12.31 -13.76
C PRO A 885 31.95 12.00 -12.50
N ILE A 886 31.14 12.94 -12.01
CA ILE A 886 30.30 12.77 -10.80
C ILE A 886 29.15 11.78 -11.07
N LEU A 887 28.70 11.62 -12.32
CA LEU A 887 27.75 10.58 -12.72
C LEU A 887 28.21 9.15 -12.35
N LYS A 888 29.53 8.92 -12.23
CA LYS A 888 30.10 7.61 -11.81
C LYS A 888 30.04 7.35 -10.31
N ASN A 889 29.66 8.35 -9.50
CA ASN A 889 29.50 8.16 -8.07
C ASN A 889 28.39 7.12 -7.82
N ARG A 890 28.64 6.16 -6.93
CA ARG A 890 27.70 5.06 -6.63
C ARG A 890 26.54 5.47 -5.74
N HIS A 891 26.61 6.65 -5.10
CA HIS A 891 25.64 7.09 -4.11
C HIS A 891 24.36 7.63 -4.76
N GLU A 892 23.21 7.10 -4.36
CA GLU A 892 21.91 7.39 -5.00
C GLU A 892 21.55 8.89 -5.01
N LYS A 893 21.77 9.60 -3.88
CA LYS A 893 21.49 11.04 -3.76
C LYS A 893 22.38 11.89 -4.69
N VAL A 894 23.59 11.44 -4.99
CA VAL A 894 24.52 12.12 -5.91
C VAL A 894 24.07 11.88 -7.35
N GLN A 895 23.81 10.62 -7.71
CA GLN A 895 23.32 10.26 -9.05
C GLN A 895 22.06 11.03 -9.39
N GLU A 896 21.03 10.97 -8.53
CA GLU A 896 19.72 11.60 -8.77
C GLU A 896 19.84 13.11 -9.00
N ASN A 897 20.54 13.84 -8.14
CA ASN A 897 20.71 15.29 -8.30
C ASN A 897 21.64 15.67 -9.45
N CYS A 898 22.67 14.87 -9.74
CA CYS A 898 23.58 15.10 -10.87
C CYS A 898 22.85 14.91 -12.22
N ILE A 899 22.12 13.80 -12.38
CA ILE A 899 21.34 13.51 -13.59
C ILE A 899 20.28 14.60 -13.81
N ASP A 900 19.53 14.98 -12.77
CA ASP A 900 18.55 16.07 -12.88
C ASP A 900 19.21 17.40 -13.28
N LEU A 901 20.36 17.76 -12.71
CA LEU A 901 21.08 18.98 -13.07
C LEU A 901 21.54 18.95 -14.54
N VAL A 902 22.11 17.83 -14.99
CA VAL A 902 22.49 17.60 -16.40
C VAL A 902 21.26 17.69 -17.32
N GLY A 903 20.13 17.11 -16.94
CA GLY A 903 18.87 17.21 -17.68
C GLY A 903 18.33 18.65 -17.79
N ARG A 904 18.43 19.45 -16.73
CA ARG A 904 18.06 20.88 -16.75
C ARG A 904 18.99 21.72 -17.62
N ILE A 905 20.27 21.36 -17.70
CA ILE A 905 21.23 21.98 -18.62
C ILE A 905 20.90 21.57 -20.07
N ALA A 906 20.56 20.30 -20.33
CA ALA A 906 20.18 19.83 -21.67
C ALA A 906 18.91 20.52 -22.21
N ASP A 907 17.86 20.66 -21.39
CA ASP A 907 16.58 21.27 -21.81
C ASP A 907 16.70 22.78 -22.11
N ARG A 908 17.56 23.51 -21.38
CA ARG A 908 17.59 24.99 -21.39
C ARG A 908 18.90 25.63 -21.88
N GLY A 909 19.96 24.85 -22.04
CA GLY A 909 21.32 25.32 -22.26
C GLY A 909 22.17 24.39 -23.15
N ALA A 910 21.52 23.54 -23.94
CA ALA A 910 22.17 22.63 -24.90
C ALA A 910 23.24 23.31 -25.77
N GLU A 911 22.93 24.51 -26.28
CA GLU A 911 23.77 25.32 -27.18
C GLU A 911 25.15 25.66 -26.63
N TYR A 912 25.30 25.70 -25.29
CA TYR A 912 26.58 26.03 -24.67
C TYR A 912 27.56 24.86 -24.67
N VAL A 913 27.12 23.64 -24.99
CA VAL A 913 27.89 22.40 -24.84
C VAL A 913 27.99 21.65 -26.18
N SER A 914 29.19 21.16 -26.51
CA SER A 914 29.41 20.43 -27.77
C SER A 914 28.70 19.07 -27.78
N ALA A 915 28.19 18.65 -28.95
CA ALA A 915 27.59 17.34 -29.17
C ALA A 915 28.45 16.15 -28.70
N ARG A 916 29.79 16.28 -28.76
CA ARG A 916 30.73 15.24 -28.30
C ARG A 916 30.65 14.99 -26.79
N GLU A 917 30.50 16.02 -25.98
CA GLU A 917 30.36 15.87 -24.52
C GLU A 917 28.95 15.37 -24.17
N TRP A 918 27.91 15.78 -24.92
CA TRP A 918 26.58 15.21 -24.80
C TRP A 918 26.55 13.70 -25.11
N MET A 919 27.23 13.25 -26.17
CA MET A 919 27.37 11.82 -26.47
C MET A 919 28.13 11.06 -25.37
N ARG A 920 29.19 11.65 -24.80
CA ARG A 920 29.89 11.08 -23.64
C ARG A 920 28.94 10.90 -22.46
N ILE A 921 28.12 11.91 -22.15
CA ILE A 921 27.09 11.82 -21.12
C ILE A 921 26.08 10.71 -21.44
N CYS A 922 25.62 10.55 -22.69
CA CYS A 922 24.74 9.44 -23.07
C CYS A 922 25.33 8.06 -22.78
N PHE A 923 26.64 7.85 -22.99
CA PHE A 923 27.29 6.59 -22.61
C PHE A 923 27.33 6.37 -21.10
N GLU A 924 27.65 7.41 -20.31
CA GLU A 924 27.67 7.31 -18.84
C GLU A 924 26.26 7.11 -18.25
N LEU A 925 25.23 7.74 -18.84
CA LEU A 925 23.83 7.58 -18.45
C LEU A 925 23.27 6.17 -18.76
N LEU A 926 23.82 5.47 -19.75
CA LEU A 926 23.38 4.13 -20.13
C LEU A 926 23.58 3.12 -19.00
N ASP A 927 24.70 3.19 -18.27
CA ASP A 927 24.92 2.36 -17.08
C ASP A 927 24.01 2.77 -15.90
N LEU A 928 23.59 4.04 -15.83
CA LEU A 928 22.66 4.52 -14.81
C LEU A 928 21.21 4.10 -15.05
N LEU A 929 20.86 3.62 -16.25
CA LEU A 929 19.60 2.90 -16.50
C LEU A 929 19.48 1.61 -15.67
N LYS A 930 20.61 1.07 -15.19
CA LYS A 930 20.66 -0.15 -14.36
C LYS A 930 20.42 0.11 -12.86
N ALA A 931 20.39 1.37 -12.43
CA ALA A 931 20.23 1.74 -11.01
C ALA A 931 18.99 1.09 -10.38
N HIS A 932 19.08 0.64 -9.12
CA HIS A 932 17.95 -0.03 -8.44
C HIS A 932 16.79 0.93 -8.11
N LYS A 933 17.11 2.19 -7.77
CA LYS A 933 16.12 3.25 -7.48
C LYS A 933 15.32 3.65 -8.73
N LYS A 934 13.98 3.64 -8.64
CA LYS A 934 13.09 4.02 -9.75
C LYS A 934 13.27 5.49 -10.18
N SER A 935 13.52 6.40 -9.23
CA SER A 935 13.64 7.82 -9.52
C SER A 935 14.89 8.15 -10.33
N ILE A 936 16.05 7.54 -10.00
CA ILE A 936 17.28 7.62 -10.81
C ILE A 936 16.99 7.16 -12.25
N ARG A 937 16.41 5.96 -12.43
CA ARG A 937 16.06 5.47 -13.78
C ARG A 937 15.14 6.45 -14.53
N ARG A 938 14.14 7.05 -13.86
CA ARG A 938 13.25 8.06 -14.49
C ARG A 938 14.02 9.32 -14.89
N ALA A 939 14.86 9.86 -14.00
CA ALA A 939 15.69 11.03 -14.28
C ALA A 939 16.64 10.77 -15.47
N THR A 940 17.26 9.58 -15.53
CA THR A 940 18.14 9.16 -16.63
C THR A 940 17.40 9.14 -17.96
N VAL A 941 16.22 8.51 -18.02
CA VAL A 941 15.41 8.40 -19.26
C VAL A 941 14.90 9.78 -19.71
N ASN A 942 14.43 10.63 -18.78
CA ASN A 942 14.06 12.02 -19.10
C ASN A 942 15.25 12.80 -19.69
N THR A 943 16.45 12.63 -19.11
CA THR A 943 17.68 13.29 -19.55
C THR A 943 18.11 12.79 -20.93
N PHE A 944 17.96 11.50 -21.25
CA PHE A 944 18.11 10.98 -22.61
C PHE A 944 17.19 11.70 -23.61
N GLY A 945 15.92 11.93 -23.24
CA GLY A 945 14.96 12.67 -24.07
C GLY A 945 15.41 14.11 -24.38
N TYR A 946 15.92 14.83 -23.36
CA TYR A 946 16.46 16.18 -23.52
C TYR A 946 17.75 16.21 -24.35
N ILE A 947 18.65 15.25 -24.18
CA ILE A 947 19.89 15.17 -24.96
C ILE A 947 19.61 14.78 -26.43
N ALA A 948 18.69 13.86 -26.69
CA ALA A 948 18.29 13.50 -28.05
C ALA A 948 17.66 14.69 -28.80
N LYS A 949 16.88 15.53 -28.10
CA LYS A 949 16.38 16.81 -28.63
C LYS A 949 17.50 17.83 -28.93
N ALA A 950 18.63 17.76 -28.22
CA ALA A 950 19.76 18.67 -28.35
C ALA A 950 20.74 18.29 -29.48
N ILE A 951 21.09 17.01 -29.64
CA ILE A 951 22.01 16.53 -30.68
C ILE A 951 21.27 16.08 -31.95
N GLY A 952 20.13 15.41 -31.78
CA GLY A 952 19.46 14.61 -32.79
C GLY A 952 19.32 13.14 -32.36
N PRO A 953 18.28 12.42 -32.82
CA PRO A 953 17.96 11.09 -32.32
C PRO A 953 18.90 9.98 -32.83
N HIS A 954 19.50 10.12 -34.01
CA HIS A 954 20.22 9.02 -34.67
C HIS A 954 21.45 8.53 -33.90
N ASP A 955 22.29 9.44 -33.38
CA ASP A 955 23.50 9.09 -32.64
C ASP A 955 23.20 8.43 -31.28
N VAL A 956 22.15 8.92 -30.60
CA VAL A 956 21.65 8.35 -29.35
C VAL A 956 21.02 6.97 -29.60
N LEU A 957 20.25 6.83 -30.68
CA LEU A 957 19.54 5.59 -31.00
C LEU A 957 20.50 4.43 -31.31
N ALA A 958 21.57 4.67 -32.08
CA ALA A 958 22.57 3.63 -32.36
C ALA A 958 23.22 3.08 -31.06
N THR A 959 23.42 3.96 -30.07
CA THR A 959 23.95 3.59 -28.75
C THR A 959 22.94 2.75 -27.96
N LEU A 960 21.67 3.13 -27.98
CA LEU A 960 20.58 2.39 -27.32
C LEU A 960 20.32 1.02 -27.97
N LEU A 961 20.24 0.93 -29.30
CA LEU A 961 19.96 -0.33 -30.01
C LEU A 961 21.04 -1.39 -29.75
N ASN A 962 22.32 -1.00 -29.68
CA ASN A 962 23.40 -1.92 -29.29
C ASN A 962 23.21 -2.51 -27.88
N ASN A 963 22.60 -1.77 -26.95
CA ASN A 963 22.32 -2.25 -25.60
C ASN A 963 21.13 -3.24 -25.52
N LEU A 964 20.30 -3.34 -26.57
CA LEU A 964 19.24 -4.36 -26.63
C LEU A 964 19.78 -5.79 -26.78
N LYS A 965 21.05 -5.95 -27.20
CA LYS A 965 21.77 -7.23 -27.31
C LYS A 965 22.30 -7.74 -25.95
N VAL A 966 22.19 -6.94 -24.88
CA VAL A 966 22.64 -7.34 -23.54
C VAL A 966 21.66 -8.35 -22.92
N GLN A 967 22.18 -9.49 -22.44
CA GLN A 967 21.36 -10.58 -21.89
C GLN A 967 20.47 -10.15 -20.71
N GLU A 968 20.96 -9.24 -19.86
CA GLU A 968 20.27 -8.79 -18.65
C GLU A 968 18.93 -8.09 -18.96
N ARG A 969 17.83 -8.63 -18.41
CA ARG A 969 16.46 -8.17 -18.66
C ARG A 969 16.24 -6.70 -18.26
N GLN A 970 16.82 -6.25 -17.14
CA GLN A 970 16.60 -4.89 -16.64
C GLN A 970 17.15 -3.84 -17.62
N ASN A 971 18.35 -4.07 -18.15
CA ASN A 971 19.05 -3.16 -19.06
C ASN A 971 18.26 -3.00 -20.37
N ARG A 972 17.78 -4.14 -20.93
CA ARG A 972 16.91 -4.14 -22.11
C ARG A 972 15.63 -3.35 -21.87
N VAL A 973 14.93 -3.57 -20.75
CA VAL A 973 13.68 -2.84 -20.42
C VAL A 973 13.92 -1.34 -20.29
N CYS A 974 15.01 -0.90 -19.64
CA CYS A 974 15.25 0.53 -19.45
C CYS A 974 15.73 1.22 -20.74
N THR A 975 16.47 0.49 -21.59
CA THR A 975 16.82 0.92 -22.95
C THR A 975 15.59 1.07 -23.83
N THR A 976 14.67 0.09 -23.77
CA THR A 976 13.35 0.10 -24.39
C THR A 976 12.55 1.37 -24.02
N VAL A 977 12.52 1.75 -22.73
CA VAL A 977 11.84 2.99 -22.29
C VAL A 977 12.58 4.25 -22.77
N ALA A 978 13.92 4.24 -22.80
CA ALA A 978 14.69 5.35 -23.37
C ALA A 978 14.41 5.55 -24.87
N ILE A 979 14.28 4.46 -25.64
CA ILE A 979 13.91 4.51 -27.06
C ILE A 979 12.50 5.13 -27.24
N ALA A 980 11.54 4.78 -26.36
CA ALA A 980 10.20 5.37 -26.38
C ALA A 980 10.20 6.89 -26.12
N ILE A 981 10.94 7.36 -25.11
CA ILE A 981 11.06 8.81 -24.82
C ILE A 981 11.81 9.55 -25.94
N VAL A 982 12.86 8.97 -26.53
CA VAL A 982 13.55 9.58 -27.69
C VAL A 982 12.60 9.72 -28.89
N ALA A 983 11.72 8.75 -29.11
CA ALA A 983 10.71 8.81 -30.17
C ALA A 983 9.56 9.78 -29.86
N GLU A 984 9.20 9.98 -28.59
CA GLU A 984 8.27 11.04 -28.16
C GLU A 984 8.88 12.42 -28.45
N THR A 985 10.13 12.68 -28.05
CA THR A 985 10.74 14.01 -28.20
C THR A 985 11.19 14.33 -29.62
N CYS A 986 11.59 13.32 -30.40
CA CYS A 986 12.14 13.50 -31.76
C CYS A 986 11.22 12.98 -32.89
N SER A 987 9.95 12.72 -32.58
CA SER A 987 8.92 12.07 -33.43
C SER A 987 9.21 10.61 -33.83
N PRO A 988 8.21 9.71 -33.83
CA PRO A 988 8.44 8.28 -34.01
C PRO A 988 9.05 7.87 -35.36
N PHE A 989 8.81 8.65 -36.42
CA PHE A 989 9.38 8.44 -37.76
C PHE A 989 10.91 8.28 -37.77
N THR A 990 11.64 8.95 -36.85
CA THR A 990 13.11 8.88 -36.81
C THR A 990 13.64 7.58 -36.17
N VAL A 991 12.82 6.93 -35.33
CA VAL A 991 13.20 5.79 -34.50
C VAL A 991 12.63 4.48 -35.05
N LEU A 992 11.37 4.51 -35.48
CA LEU A 992 10.58 3.32 -35.85
C LEU A 992 11.19 2.49 -37.00
N PRO A 993 11.75 3.08 -38.09
CA PRO A 993 12.40 2.30 -39.15
C PRO A 993 13.64 1.54 -38.68
N ALA A 994 14.47 2.15 -37.81
CA ALA A 994 15.66 1.50 -37.26
C ALA A 994 15.28 0.38 -36.28
N LEU A 995 14.24 0.62 -35.46
CA LEU A 995 13.66 -0.34 -34.53
C LEU A 995 13.10 -1.57 -35.28
N MET A 996 12.36 -1.36 -36.38
CA MET A 996 11.88 -2.43 -37.26
C MET A 996 13.03 -3.17 -37.97
N ASN A 997 14.14 -2.50 -38.27
CA ASN A 997 15.30 -3.15 -38.87
C ASN A 997 16.01 -4.10 -37.89
N GLU A 998 16.17 -3.73 -36.61
CA GLU A 998 16.73 -4.63 -35.59
C GLU A 998 15.83 -5.84 -35.29
N TYR A 999 14.51 -5.79 -35.54
CA TYR A 999 13.64 -6.97 -35.45
C TYR A 999 14.00 -8.08 -36.44
N ARG A 1000 14.63 -7.73 -37.57
CA ARG A 1000 15.09 -8.69 -38.59
C ARG A 1000 16.33 -9.48 -38.15
N VAL A 1001 16.98 -9.09 -37.05
CA VAL A 1001 18.09 -9.85 -36.47
C VAL A 1001 17.51 -11.14 -35.87
N PRO A 1002 18.03 -12.33 -36.22
CA PRO A 1002 17.47 -13.63 -35.79
C PRO A 1002 17.75 -13.96 -34.30
N GLU A 1003 17.94 -12.95 -33.45
CA GLU A 1003 18.14 -13.11 -32.02
C GLU A 1003 16.82 -12.83 -31.28
N LEU A 1004 16.21 -13.91 -30.79
CA LEU A 1004 14.93 -13.93 -30.05
C LEU A 1004 14.91 -12.97 -28.84
N ASN A 1005 16.08 -12.61 -28.28
CA ASN A 1005 16.24 -11.61 -27.21
C ASN A 1005 16.09 -10.16 -27.70
N VAL A 1006 16.57 -9.86 -28.92
CA VAL A 1006 16.50 -8.55 -29.57
C VAL A 1006 15.08 -8.33 -30.09
N GLN A 1007 14.48 -9.33 -30.72
CA GLN A 1007 13.07 -9.31 -31.16
C GLN A 1007 12.11 -9.05 -29.98
N ASN A 1008 12.27 -9.79 -28.88
CA ASN A 1008 11.58 -9.53 -27.61
C ASN A 1008 11.88 -8.15 -26.99
N GLY A 1009 13.02 -7.53 -27.32
CA GLY A 1009 13.37 -6.17 -26.91
C GLY A 1009 12.63 -5.14 -27.75
N VAL A 1010 12.67 -5.31 -29.08
CA VAL A 1010 11.92 -4.53 -30.08
C VAL A 1010 10.43 -4.51 -29.77
N LEU A 1011 9.79 -5.67 -29.56
CA LEU A 1011 8.35 -5.74 -29.26
C LEU A 1011 7.98 -4.98 -27.98
N LYS A 1012 8.85 -5.01 -26.97
CA LYS A 1012 8.66 -4.19 -25.76
C LYS A 1012 8.89 -2.70 -26.02
N SER A 1013 9.92 -2.35 -26.80
CA SER A 1013 10.14 -0.96 -27.27
C SER A 1013 8.93 -0.43 -28.03
N LEU A 1014 8.31 -1.21 -28.91
CA LEU A 1014 7.08 -0.85 -29.60
C LEU A 1014 5.90 -0.71 -28.61
N SER A 1015 5.77 -1.62 -27.64
CA SER A 1015 4.71 -1.53 -26.63
C SER A 1015 4.78 -0.23 -25.80
N PHE A 1016 5.96 0.15 -25.32
CA PHE A 1016 6.14 1.42 -24.63
C PHE A 1016 6.07 2.61 -25.59
N LEU A 1017 6.57 2.50 -26.82
CA LEU A 1017 6.47 3.55 -27.83
C LEU A 1017 5.00 3.96 -28.06
N PHE A 1018 4.12 3.00 -28.34
CA PHE A 1018 2.70 3.28 -28.55
C PHE A 1018 1.98 3.76 -27.27
N GLU A 1019 2.45 3.38 -26.08
CA GLU A 1019 1.95 3.92 -24.81
C GLU A 1019 2.31 5.41 -24.61
N TYR A 1020 3.56 5.80 -24.93
CA TYR A 1020 4.05 7.16 -24.73
C TYR A 1020 3.53 8.14 -25.79
N ILE A 1021 3.47 7.73 -27.07
CA ILE A 1021 3.12 8.64 -28.18
C ILE A 1021 1.61 8.86 -28.34
N GLY A 1022 0.79 7.98 -27.75
CA GLY A 1022 -0.68 8.07 -27.77
C GLY A 1022 -1.27 8.31 -29.17
N GLU A 1023 -1.91 9.48 -29.35
CA GLU A 1023 -2.59 9.88 -30.60
C GLU A 1023 -1.68 9.90 -31.83
N MET A 1024 -0.36 10.09 -31.66
CA MET A 1024 0.60 10.07 -32.77
C MET A 1024 0.77 8.68 -33.38
N GLY A 1025 0.32 7.61 -32.70
CA GLY A 1025 0.41 6.24 -33.21
C GLY A 1025 -0.40 5.97 -34.48
N LYS A 1026 -1.41 6.80 -34.77
CA LYS A 1026 -2.34 6.60 -35.91
C LYS A 1026 -1.63 6.61 -37.27
N ASP A 1027 -0.58 7.42 -37.41
CA ASP A 1027 0.16 7.57 -38.67
C ASP A 1027 1.15 6.41 -38.89
N TYR A 1028 1.37 5.56 -37.87
CA TYR A 1028 2.38 4.49 -37.87
C TYR A 1028 1.80 3.07 -37.73
N ILE A 1029 0.49 2.92 -37.47
CA ILE A 1029 -0.16 1.60 -37.29
C ILE A 1029 0.06 0.67 -38.48
N TYR A 1030 -0.17 1.16 -39.71
CA TYR A 1030 0.03 0.36 -40.93
C TYR A 1030 1.49 -0.07 -41.15
N ALA A 1031 2.46 0.75 -40.73
CA ALA A 1031 3.88 0.40 -40.84
C ALA A 1031 4.28 -0.74 -39.91
N VAL A 1032 3.70 -0.79 -38.69
CA VAL A 1032 4.04 -1.79 -37.67
C VAL A 1032 3.19 -3.06 -37.77
N THR A 1033 2.04 -3.01 -38.44
CA THR A 1033 1.11 -4.14 -38.57
C THR A 1033 1.79 -5.45 -39.03
N PRO A 1034 2.62 -5.49 -40.10
CA PRO A 1034 3.28 -6.72 -40.54
C PRO A 1034 4.28 -7.31 -39.52
N LEU A 1035 4.87 -6.48 -38.65
CA LEU A 1035 5.77 -6.92 -37.57
C LEU A 1035 4.97 -7.59 -36.44
N LEU A 1036 3.78 -7.06 -36.14
CA LEU A 1036 2.89 -7.63 -35.12
C LEU A 1036 2.22 -8.92 -35.60
N GLU A 1037 1.93 -9.08 -36.89
CA GLU A 1037 1.47 -10.33 -37.49
C GLU A 1037 2.45 -11.48 -37.24
N ASP A 1038 3.72 -11.28 -37.60
CA ASP A 1038 4.81 -12.25 -37.37
C ASP A 1038 4.94 -12.61 -35.87
N ALA A 1039 5.00 -11.60 -35.00
CA ALA A 1039 5.11 -11.80 -33.56
C ALA A 1039 3.89 -12.47 -32.88
N LEU A 1040 2.69 -12.36 -33.47
CA LEU A 1040 1.49 -13.07 -33.00
C LEU A 1040 1.40 -14.51 -33.53
N MET A 1041 2.04 -14.81 -34.66
CA MET A 1041 2.13 -16.16 -35.22
C MET A 1041 3.30 -16.99 -34.66
N ASP A 1042 4.31 -16.33 -34.05
CA ASP A 1042 5.46 -17.03 -33.47
C ASP A 1042 5.04 -18.08 -32.44
N ARG A 1043 5.80 -19.18 -32.39
CA ARG A 1043 5.65 -20.29 -31.44
C ARG A 1043 5.93 -19.86 -29.99
N ASP A 1044 6.79 -18.88 -29.75
CA ASP A 1044 7.13 -18.38 -28.43
C ASP A 1044 5.97 -17.61 -27.77
N LEU A 1045 5.67 -18.00 -26.54
CA LEU A 1045 4.64 -17.39 -25.70
C LEU A 1045 4.96 -15.93 -25.37
N VAL A 1046 6.25 -15.54 -25.29
CA VAL A 1046 6.65 -14.18 -24.92
C VAL A 1046 6.47 -13.21 -26.10
N HIS A 1047 6.68 -13.66 -27.34
CA HIS A 1047 6.37 -12.89 -28.55
C HIS A 1047 4.88 -12.55 -28.60
N ARG A 1048 4.00 -13.56 -28.53
CA ARG A 1048 2.55 -13.36 -28.52
C ARG A 1048 2.09 -12.47 -27.36
N GLN A 1049 2.65 -12.66 -26.16
CA GLN A 1049 2.35 -11.80 -24.99
C GLN A 1049 2.73 -10.33 -25.22
N THR A 1050 3.93 -10.06 -25.74
CA THR A 1050 4.44 -8.69 -25.91
C THR A 1050 3.80 -7.98 -27.11
N ALA A 1051 3.49 -8.70 -28.19
CA ALA A 1051 2.69 -8.20 -29.30
C ALA A 1051 1.25 -7.84 -28.84
N CYS A 1052 0.60 -8.67 -28.02
CA CYS A 1052 -0.70 -8.33 -27.42
C CYS A 1052 -0.63 -7.05 -26.57
N ALA A 1053 0.43 -6.88 -25.76
CA ALA A 1053 0.64 -5.65 -25.01
C ALA A 1053 0.80 -4.43 -25.94
N ALA A 1054 1.60 -4.52 -27.01
CA ALA A 1054 1.73 -3.44 -27.98
C ALA A 1054 0.39 -3.08 -28.65
N ILE A 1055 -0.41 -4.08 -29.01
CA ILE A 1055 -1.75 -3.90 -29.61
C ILE A 1055 -2.72 -3.25 -28.64
N LYS A 1056 -2.67 -3.58 -27.34
CA LYS A 1056 -3.44 -2.89 -26.30
C LYS A 1056 -3.16 -1.39 -26.30
N HIS A 1057 -1.88 -1.00 -26.20
CA HIS A 1057 -1.51 0.42 -26.13
C HIS A 1057 -1.82 1.16 -27.43
N MET A 1058 -1.50 0.54 -28.58
CA MET A 1058 -1.81 1.09 -29.90
C MET A 1058 -3.32 1.27 -30.11
N SER A 1059 -4.14 0.28 -29.76
CA SER A 1059 -5.60 0.36 -29.90
C SER A 1059 -6.26 1.38 -28.97
N LEU A 1060 -5.65 1.69 -27.83
CA LEU A 1060 -6.12 2.73 -26.92
C LEU A 1060 -5.66 4.13 -27.37
N GLY A 1061 -4.42 4.27 -27.86
CA GLY A 1061 -3.88 5.54 -28.36
C GLY A 1061 -4.51 5.99 -29.69
N VAL A 1062 -4.89 5.04 -30.55
CA VAL A 1062 -5.46 5.28 -31.89
C VAL A 1062 -7.00 5.26 -31.90
N PHE A 1063 -7.65 5.09 -30.74
CA PHE A 1063 -9.11 5.14 -30.62
C PHE A 1063 -9.70 6.47 -31.14
N GLY A 1064 -10.71 6.38 -32.01
CA GLY A 1064 -11.42 7.54 -32.56
C GLY A 1064 -10.73 8.23 -33.74
N PHE A 1065 -9.61 7.69 -34.24
CA PHE A 1065 -8.85 8.27 -35.36
C PHE A 1065 -9.07 7.58 -36.73
N GLY A 1066 -10.01 6.63 -36.85
CA GLY A 1066 -10.38 6.01 -38.13
C GLY A 1066 -9.43 4.90 -38.60
N CYS A 1067 -8.91 4.08 -37.68
CA CYS A 1067 -8.02 2.94 -37.98
C CYS A 1067 -8.63 1.59 -37.56
N GLU A 1068 -9.96 1.49 -37.57
CA GLU A 1068 -10.70 0.29 -37.17
C GLU A 1068 -10.37 -0.93 -38.04
N ASP A 1069 -10.00 -0.70 -39.31
CA ASP A 1069 -9.62 -1.74 -40.28
C ASP A 1069 -8.34 -2.49 -39.87
N ALA A 1070 -7.26 -1.75 -39.55
CA ALA A 1070 -6.01 -2.32 -39.06
C ALA A 1070 -6.18 -2.99 -37.70
N LEU A 1071 -7.03 -2.44 -36.83
CA LEU A 1071 -7.35 -3.04 -35.53
C LEU A 1071 -8.20 -4.32 -35.65
N ILE A 1072 -9.15 -4.39 -36.59
CA ILE A 1072 -9.90 -5.63 -36.93
C ILE A 1072 -8.96 -6.69 -37.48
N HIS A 1073 -8.01 -6.30 -38.34
CA HIS A 1073 -7.01 -7.21 -38.88
C HIS A 1073 -6.16 -7.83 -37.75
N LEU A 1074 -5.61 -7.00 -36.86
CA LEU A 1074 -4.85 -7.46 -35.69
C LEU A 1074 -5.69 -8.30 -34.72
N LEU A 1075 -6.98 -7.98 -34.53
CA LEU A 1075 -7.92 -8.79 -33.73
C LEU A 1075 -7.99 -10.24 -34.24
N ASN A 1076 -7.94 -10.47 -35.55
CA ASN A 1076 -7.98 -11.82 -36.13
C ASN A 1076 -6.75 -12.67 -35.73
N PHE A 1077 -5.59 -12.06 -35.52
CA PHE A 1077 -4.38 -12.74 -35.02
C PHE A 1077 -4.34 -12.84 -33.49
N VAL A 1078 -4.98 -11.92 -32.76
CA VAL A 1078 -5.12 -12.02 -31.30
C VAL A 1078 -6.12 -13.10 -30.89
N TRP A 1079 -7.25 -13.24 -31.61
CA TRP A 1079 -8.37 -14.10 -31.21
C TRP A 1079 -8.04 -15.60 -31.00
N PRO A 1080 -7.17 -16.26 -31.79
CA PRO A 1080 -6.76 -17.65 -31.52
C PRO A 1080 -6.12 -17.86 -30.14
N ASN A 1081 -5.49 -16.82 -29.58
CA ASN A 1081 -4.74 -16.90 -28.32
C ASN A 1081 -5.63 -16.91 -27.05
N ILE A 1082 -6.96 -16.81 -27.18
CA ILE A 1082 -7.91 -16.83 -26.04
C ILE A 1082 -7.92 -18.16 -25.27
N PHE A 1083 -7.41 -19.25 -25.86
CA PHE A 1083 -7.31 -20.56 -25.22
C PHE A 1083 -5.99 -20.79 -24.49
N GLU A 1084 -5.11 -19.79 -24.44
CA GLU A 1084 -3.85 -19.88 -23.70
C GLU A 1084 -4.08 -20.07 -22.19
N THR A 1085 -3.25 -20.93 -21.61
CA THR A 1085 -3.36 -21.32 -20.19
C THR A 1085 -2.36 -20.60 -19.29
N SER A 1086 -1.30 -20.03 -19.88
CA SER A 1086 -0.29 -19.25 -19.15
C SER A 1086 -0.89 -17.94 -18.63
N PRO A 1087 -0.90 -17.69 -17.29
CA PRO A 1087 -1.54 -16.51 -16.71
C PRO A 1087 -1.09 -15.18 -17.32
N HIS A 1088 0.19 -15.04 -17.65
CA HIS A 1088 0.75 -13.81 -18.21
C HIS A 1088 0.34 -13.58 -19.67
N VAL A 1089 0.22 -14.64 -20.46
CA VAL A 1089 -0.20 -14.56 -21.87
C VAL A 1089 -1.70 -14.31 -21.94
N ILE A 1090 -2.52 -15.10 -21.23
CA ILE A 1090 -3.96 -14.92 -21.25
C ILE A 1090 -4.39 -13.57 -20.68
N GLN A 1091 -3.68 -13.04 -19.67
CA GLN A 1091 -3.92 -11.68 -19.19
C GLN A 1091 -3.61 -10.65 -20.30
N ALA A 1092 -2.45 -10.72 -20.96
CA ALA A 1092 -2.11 -9.79 -22.05
C ALA A 1092 -3.08 -9.88 -23.23
N VAL A 1093 -3.56 -11.08 -23.59
CA VAL A 1093 -4.59 -11.30 -24.62
C VAL A 1093 -5.93 -10.68 -24.21
N MET A 1094 -6.37 -10.89 -22.97
CA MET A 1094 -7.62 -10.29 -22.47
C MET A 1094 -7.53 -8.75 -22.39
N GLU A 1095 -6.38 -8.21 -21.99
CA GLU A 1095 -6.12 -6.76 -22.01
C GLU A 1095 -6.05 -6.19 -23.44
N ALA A 1096 -5.48 -6.92 -24.41
CA ALA A 1096 -5.50 -6.55 -25.81
C ALA A 1096 -6.93 -6.55 -26.39
N ILE A 1097 -7.72 -7.57 -26.07
CA ILE A 1097 -9.15 -7.66 -26.39
C ILE A 1097 -9.94 -6.49 -25.78
N GLU A 1098 -9.60 -6.06 -24.57
CA GLU A 1098 -10.23 -4.89 -23.94
C GLU A 1098 -9.82 -3.56 -24.58
N GLY A 1099 -8.57 -3.42 -25.04
CA GLY A 1099 -8.13 -2.29 -25.86
C GLY A 1099 -8.82 -2.24 -27.22
N LEU A 1100 -8.84 -3.38 -27.93
CA LEU A 1100 -9.51 -3.56 -29.23
C LEU A 1100 -11.02 -3.34 -29.14
N ARG A 1101 -11.66 -3.68 -28.00
CA ARG A 1101 -13.07 -3.34 -27.73
C ARG A 1101 -13.33 -1.84 -27.77
N VAL A 1102 -12.40 -1.03 -27.29
CA VAL A 1102 -12.50 0.44 -27.36
C VAL A 1102 -12.20 0.90 -28.78
N GLY A 1103 -11.07 0.46 -29.36
CA GLY A 1103 -10.63 0.86 -30.70
C GLY A 1103 -11.58 0.51 -31.85
N VAL A 1104 -12.16 -0.70 -31.83
CA VAL A 1104 -13.03 -1.25 -32.91
C VAL A 1104 -14.53 -1.13 -32.57
N GLY A 1105 -14.86 -1.03 -31.28
CA GLY A 1105 -16.24 -0.97 -30.78
C GLY A 1105 -16.80 -2.30 -30.27
N SER A 1106 -17.70 -2.19 -29.30
CA SER A 1106 -18.29 -3.31 -28.55
C SER A 1106 -19.11 -4.29 -29.40
N ILE A 1107 -19.83 -3.79 -30.41
CA ILE A 1107 -20.67 -4.61 -31.31
C ILE A 1107 -19.81 -5.60 -32.11
N LYS A 1108 -18.64 -5.16 -32.60
CA LYS A 1108 -17.75 -6.04 -33.37
C LYS A 1108 -17.16 -7.13 -32.47
N MET A 1109 -16.76 -6.78 -31.25
CA MET A 1109 -16.30 -7.76 -30.26
C MET A 1109 -17.40 -8.76 -29.85
N LEU A 1110 -18.66 -8.30 -29.76
CA LEU A 1110 -19.79 -9.18 -29.49
C LEU A 1110 -19.97 -10.22 -30.61
N GLN A 1111 -19.84 -9.83 -31.89
CA GLN A 1111 -19.95 -10.76 -33.02
C GLN A 1111 -18.94 -11.92 -32.94
N TYR A 1112 -17.72 -11.67 -32.46
CA TYR A 1112 -16.71 -12.71 -32.25
C TYR A 1112 -17.06 -13.56 -31.02
N ALA A 1113 -17.53 -12.94 -29.93
CA ALA A 1113 -17.89 -13.64 -28.69
C ALA A 1113 -19.13 -14.55 -28.82
N LEU A 1114 -20.15 -14.18 -29.62
CA LEU A 1114 -21.43 -14.92 -29.70
C LEU A 1114 -21.25 -16.41 -30.03
N GLN A 1115 -20.27 -16.76 -30.85
CA GLN A 1115 -20.02 -18.14 -31.30
C GLN A 1115 -19.71 -19.11 -30.15
N GLY A 1116 -19.02 -18.64 -29.10
CA GLY A 1116 -18.53 -19.50 -28.02
C GLY A 1116 -19.38 -19.52 -26.75
N LEU A 1117 -20.34 -18.59 -26.57
CA LEU A 1117 -21.13 -18.47 -25.33
C LEU A 1117 -21.94 -19.73 -25.00
N PHE A 1118 -22.58 -20.32 -26.01
CA PHE A 1118 -23.42 -21.52 -25.87
C PHE A 1118 -22.78 -22.78 -26.49
N HIS A 1119 -21.50 -22.73 -26.84
CA HIS A 1119 -20.77 -23.84 -27.45
C HIS A 1119 -20.83 -25.11 -26.58
N PRO A 1120 -20.95 -26.33 -27.13
CA PRO A 1120 -21.12 -27.56 -26.33
C PRO A 1120 -19.97 -27.84 -25.33
N ALA A 1121 -18.72 -27.53 -25.71
CA ALA A 1121 -17.56 -27.73 -24.85
C ALA A 1121 -17.50 -26.68 -23.72
N ARG A 1122 -17.55 -27.15 -22.46
CA ARG A 1122 -17.49 -26.28 -21.26
C ARG A 1122 -16.27 -25.36 -21.24
N LYS A 1123 -15.07 -25.87 -21.59
CA LYS A 1123 -13.84 -25.07 -21.64
C LYS A 1123 -13.95 -23.85 -22.58
N VAL A 1124 -14.66 -24.00 -23.70
CA VAL A 1124 -14.90 -22.90 -24.65
C VAL A 1124 -15.83 -21.86 -24.02
N ARG A 1125 -16.96 -22.31 -23.44
CA ARG A 1125 -17.89 -21.43 -22.73
C ARG A 1125 -17.18 -20.66 -21.61
N ASP A 1126 -16.40 -21.33 -20.76
CA ASP A 1126 -15.74 -20.70 -19.60
C ASP A 1126 -14.79 -19.55 -20.02
N THR A 1127 -14.12 -19.65 -21.18
CA THR A 1127 -13.32 -18.57 -21.78
C THR A 1127 -14.19 -17.47 -22.40
N TYR A 1128 -15.17 -17.83 -23.23
CA TYR A 1128 -16.00 -16.86 -23.94
C TYR A 1128 -16.93 -16.06 -23.03
N TRP A 1129 -17.46 -16.67 -21.96
CA TRP A 1129 -18.19 -15.96 -20.91
C TRP A 1129 -17.29 -14.99 -20.15
N ARG A 1130 -15.99 -15.27 -19.98
CA ARG A 1130 -15.06 -14.32 -19.39
C ARG A 1130 -14.89 -13.08 -20.27
N ILE A 1131 -14.70 -13.26 -21.58
CA ILE A 1131 -14.60 -12.16 -22.55
C ILE A 1131 -15.90 -11.35 -22.57
N TYR A 1132 -17.06 -12.02 -22.62
CA TYR A 1132 -18.37 -11.36 -22.58
C TYR A 1132 -18.61 -10.60 -21.27
N ASN A 1133 -18.18 -11.12 -20.12
CA ASN A 1133 -18.30 -10.40 -18.85
C ASN A 1133 -17.50 -9.08 -18.88
N THR A 1134 -16.27 -9.09 -19.40
CA THR A 1134 -15.47 -7.86 -19.60
C THR A 1134 -16.16 -6.89 -20.56
N LEU A 1135 -16.68 -7.40 -21.69
CA LEU A 1135 -17.42 -6.63 -22.68
C LEU A 1135 -18.69 -5.97 -22.08
N TYR A 1136 -19.45 -6.73 -21.30
CA TYR A 1136 -20.68 -6.30 -20.64
C TYR A 1136 -20.40 -5.24 -19.57
N ILE A 1137 -19.42 -5.46 -18.69
CA ILE A 1137 -18.99 -4.48 -17.68
C ILE A 1137 -18.54 -3.18 -18.36
N GLY A 1138 -17.78 -3.28 -19.45
CA GLY A 1138 -17.18 -2.12 -20.09
C GLY A 1138 -18.09 -1.28 -20.99
N ALA A 1139 -19.22 -1.82 -21.48
CA ALA A 1139 -20.09 -1.10 -22.43
C ALA A 1139 -21.54 -1.62 -22.53
N GLN A 1140 -22.16 -2.02 -21.40
CA GLN A 1140 -23.51 -2.62 -21.33
C GLN A 1140 -24.55 -2.00 -22.29
N ASP A 1141 -24.69 -0.67 -22.27
CA ASP A 1141 -25.74 0.04 -23.01
C ASP A 1141 -25.57 -0.09 -24.54
N SER A 1142 -24.33 -0.01 -25.02
CA SER A 1142 -24.00 -0.20 -26.46
C SER A 1142 -24.31 -1.62 -26.97
N LEU A 1143 -24.34 -2.63 -26.08
CA LEU A 1143 -24.65 -4.01 -26.47
C LEU A 1143 -26.14 -4.20 -26.78
N VAL A 1144 -27.02 -3.31 -26.31
CA VAL A 1144 -28.47 -3.38 -26.56
C VAL A 1144 -28.75 -3.40 -28.07
N ALA A 1145 -28.03 -2.59 -28.85
CA ALA A 1145 -28.10 -2.57 -30.32
C ALA A 1145 -27.38 -3.75 -30.99
N GLY A 1146 -26.38 -4.36 -30.31
CA GLY A 1146 -25.57 -5.46 -30.85
C GLY A 1146 -26.13 -6.87 -30.60
N PHE A 1147 -27.06 -7.05 -29.67
CA PHE A 1147 -27.60 -8.39 -29.35
C PHE A 1147 -28.36 -9.01 -30.53
N PRO A 1148 -28.10 -10.29 -30.87
CA PRO A 1148 -28.79 -10.98 -31.96
C PRO A 1148 -30.27 -11.16 -31.64
N ARG A 1149 -31.10 -11.19 -32.69
CA ARG A 1149 -32.52 -11.54 -32.56
C ARG A 1149 -32.65 -13.04 -32.28
N VAL A 1150 -33.22 -13.39 -31.14
CA VAL A 1150 -33.53 -14.77 -30.76
C VAL A 1150 -35.03 -15.00 -30.98
N PRO A 1151 -35.46 -15.98 -31.78
CA PRO A 1151 -36.88 -16.27 -31.97
C PRO A 1151 -37.50 -16.77 -30.67
N ASN A 1152 -38.81 -16.54 -30.51
CA ASN A 1152 -39.57 -17.07 -29.37
C ASN A 1152 -39.61 -18.60 -29.40
N ASP A 1153 -39.69 -19.22 -28.23
CA ASP A 1153 -40.07 -20.64 -28.09
C ASP A 1153 -41.52 -20.76 -27.60
N GLU A 1154 -42.05 -21.99 -27.48
CA GLU A 1154 -43.43 -22.24 -27.03
C GLU A 1154 -43.73 -21.77 -25.60
N LYS A 1155 -42.70 -21.43 -24.80
CA LYS A 1155 -42.77 -21.16 -23.37
C LYS A 1155 -42.33 -19.75 -22.99
N ASN A 1156 -41.57 -19.08 -23.86
CA ASN A 1156 -40.88 -17.83 -23.59
C ASN A 1156 -40.89 -16.92 -24.82
N GLN A 1157 -41.18 -15.64 -24.59
CA GLN A 1157 -41.01 -14.58 -25.59
C GLN A 1157 -39.61 -13.97 -25.42
N TYR A 1158 -38.79 -14.07 -26.46
CA TYR A 1158 -37.39 -13.61 -26.50
C TYR A 1158 -37.17 -12.44 -27.48
N LEU A 1159 -38.13 -12.17 -28.37
CA LEU A 1159 -38.10 -11.02 -29.27
C LEU A 1159 -38.42 -9.71 -28.52
N ARG A 1160 -37.75 -8.63 -28.94
CA ARG A 1160 -37.93 -7.25 -28.45
C ARG A 1160 -38.71 -6.46 -29.50
N TYR A 1161 -40.03 -6.57 -29.47
CA TYR A 1161 -40.92 -6.03 -30.50
C TYR A 1161 -40.85 -4.50 -30.64
N GLU A 1162 -40.41 -3.80 -29.60
CA GLU A 1162 -40.21 -2.35 -29.59
C GLU A 1162 -39.13 -1.91 -30.58
N LEU A 1163 -38.18 -2.81 -30.92
CA LEU A 1163 -37.14 -2.57 -31.93
C LEU A 1163 -37.61 -2.87 -33.37
N ASP A 1164 -38.85 -3.32 -33.54
CA ASP A 1164 -39.51 -3.53 -34.84
C ASP A 1164 -40.50 -2.41 -35.18
N TYR A 1165 -40.66 -1.42 -34.30
CA TYR A 1165 -41.51 -0.26 -34.56
C TYR A 1165 -40.85 0.65 -35.61
N VAL A 1166 -41.49 0.74 -36.78
CA VAL A 1166 -41.23 1.76 -37.79
C VAL A 1166 -42.37 2.77 -37.70
N LEU A 1167 -42.05 4.00 -37.29
CA LEU A 1167 -42.97 5.11 -37.08
C LEU A 1167 -42.94 6.10 -38.26
#